data_AF-A0A7R8AU12-F1
#
_entry.id   AF-A0A7R8AU12-F1
#
_cell.length_a   1.000
_cell.length_b   1.000
_cell.length_c   1.000
_cell.angle_alpha   90.00
_cell.angle_beta   90.00
_cell.angle_gamma   90.00
#
_symmetry.space_group_name_H-M   'P 1'
#
loop_
_entity.id
_entity.type
_entity.pdbx_description
1 polymer ?
#
loop_
_entity_poly.entity_id
_entity_poly.type
_entity_poly.pdbx_seq_one_letter_code
_entity_poly.pdbx_strand_id
1 'polypeptide(L)'
;MSRLSPELPALRASRDSAKPHSRCTYRQFYLLRQASTASQLRIIAHIDLDAFYAQCEMVRLGTPRETPLAVRQWDSLIAINYPARDFGITRMISAKDARVKCPDIVLQHVATFREGEGGKWAYREDAWKNVGTDKVCLDPYRAESRKTLKVIKEKLAGWYTGISGGQLGLGSQNKIQEALVEKASIDEVFIDLSPLVFGILLQRYPELREKPNGDDRVAPLPCPPTTALEWNTEDCLVDLDENETEVDDPDWDDIAMLIGAEIIRSVRTAVWDTLSYTCSAGLAKNKMMAKLGSATNKPNKQTIVRNRAIQNFLGGFKFTKIRMLGGKLGDQVSAAFGTEQVSDLLGVSLEQFRAKLSDDTAAWLYGIIRGEDRSEVNPRTQIKSMLSAKSFRPSINNLDQADKWLRIFAADIYGRLIEEGVLEHKRRPKTAALHHRQGVQVKSRQLPIPGSATIDEDLLFDLGKTLLRQVATDGSAWPCANLSLSAGGFEDGVSKNQAIDGFLLRGDQAKNLAPPGRNHTMDELSTEHEQSAKKRRKLEDNGLGRFFNKQPEANGTVGSSEQDQTADASEFKPDNVQLFEDVLLSDQAELSTWSVYNCPRCGKAIQIDGEEEHNDWHYAKDLETEEMQAARNSQTSQLPNRAAPPNSRSKPRGGRGKSEKGQTRLSFG
;
A
#
# COMPACT_ATOMS: atom_id res chain seq x y z
N MET A 1 -1.11 28.94 60.53
CA MET A 1 -0.56 29.78 59.44
C MET A 1 -0.33 28.89 58.23
N SER A 2 -0.84 29.28 57.07
CA SER A 2 -0.78 28.48 55.84
C SER A 2 0.37 28.94 54.94
N ARG A 3 1.00 28.03 54.21
CA ARG A 3 1.60 28.32 52.90
C ARG A 3 1.29 27.17 51.95
N LEU A 4 0.54 27.48 50.91
CA LEU A 4 0.25 26.58 49.79
C LEU A 4 1.41 26.64 48.80
N SER A 5 1.68 25.52 48.13
CA SER A 5 2.26 25.52 46.78
C SER A 5 1.10 25.44 45.78
N PRO A 6 1.20 26.11 44.61
CA PRO A 6 0.07 26.21 43.69
C PRO A 6 -0.19 24.89 42.95
N GLU A 7 -1.44 24.44 42.97
CA GLU A 7 -1.91 23.42 42.04
C GLU A 7 -1.95 24.01 40.63
N LEU A 8 -1.48 23.24 39.63
CA LEU A 8 -1.74 23.55 38.23
C LEU A 8 -3.24 23.37 37.96
N PRO A 9 -3.90 24.26 37.20
CA PRO A 9 -5.34 24.19 36.98
C PRO A 9 -5.67 22.97 36.11
N ALA A 10 -6.13 21.90 36.74
CA ALA A 10 -6.82 20.83 36.05
C ALA A 10 -8.04 21.43 35.34
N LEU A 11 -8.09 21.30 34.01
CA LEU A 11 -9.20 21.78 33.17
C LEU A 11 -10.44 20.92 33.41
N ARG A 12 -11.11 21.17 34.55
CA ARG A 12 -12.50 20.77 34.76
C ARG A 12 -13.36 21.51 33.74
N ALA A 13 -13.69 20.83 32.64
CA ALA A 13 -14.79 21.27 31.78
C ALA A 13 -16.05 21.39 32.66
N SER A 14 -16.67 22.57 32.66
CA SER A 14 -17.91 22.78 33.40
C SER A 14 -18.99 21.90 32.81
N ARG A 15 -19.72 21.14 33.65
CA ARG A 15 -20.96 20.45 33.26
C ARG A 15 -22.12 21.46 33.25
N ASP A 16 -21.99 22.48 32.42
CA ASP A 16 -23.10 23.35 32.04
C ASP A 16 -23.99 22.65 31.00
N SER A 17 -25.30 22.89 31.08
CA SER A 17 -26.32 22.13 30.35
C SER A 17 -26.47 22.56 28.88
N ALA A 18 -25.38 22.57 28.13
CA ALA A 18 -25.42 22.58 26.67
C ALA A 18 -25.71 21.17 26.15
N LYS A 19 -26.37 21.06 24.98
CA LYS A 19 -26.48 19.77 24.29
C LYS A 19 -25.07 19.23 24.00
N PRO A 20 -24.77 17.95 24.25
CA PRO A 20 -23.56 17.36 23.69
C PRO A 20 -23.60 17.53 22.17
N HIS A 21 -22.44 17.82 21.60
CA HIS A 21 -22.20 17.78 20.16
C HIS A 21 -21.11 16.72 19.96
N SER A 22 -21.08 16.07 18.79
CA SER A 22 -20.06 15.07 18.51
C SER A 22 -18.65 15.66 18.61
N ARG A 23 -17.69 14.86 19.10
CA ARG A 23 -16.24 15.13 19.02
C ARG A 23 -15.77 15.13 17.56
N CYS A 24 -16.55 14.54 16.67
CA CYS A 24 -16.27 14.34 15.26
C CYS A 24 -16.92 15.45 14.39
N THR A 25 -16.25 15.84 13.32
CA THR A 25 -16.65 16.97 12.45
C THR A 25 -17.05 16.53 11.05
N TYR A 26 -17.85 17.35 10.34
CA TYR A 26 -18.23 17.10 8.95
C TYR A 26 -17.01 16.91 8.03
N ARG A 27 -15.91 17.63 8.27
CA ARG A 27 -14.63 17.46 7.57
C ARG A 27 -14.05 16.06 7.79
N GLN A 28 -13.99 15.57 9.03
CA GLN A 28 -13.49 14.23 9.32
C GLN A 28 -14.36 13.15 8.68
N PHE A 29 -15.68 13.35 8.67
CA PHE A 29 -16.65 12.48 8.01
C PHE A 29 -16.44 12.42 6.50
N TYR A 30 -16.42 13.56 5.80
CA TYR A 30 -16.18 13.58 4.35
C TYR A 30 -14.77 13.10 3.95
N LEU A 31 -13.76 13.23 4.82
CA LEU A 31 -12.43 12.66 4.60
C LEU A 31 -12.40 11.11 4.59
N LEU A 32 -13.39 10.43 5.19
CA LEU A 32 -13.54 8.97 5.10
C LEU A 32 -13.74 8.49 3.65
N ARG A 33 -14.57 9.23 2.89
CA ARG A 33 -14.89 8.96 1.49
C ARG A 33 -13.64 8.85 0.60
N GLN A 34 -12.60 9.60 0.95
CA GLN A 34 -11.33 9.68 0.24
C GLN A 34 -10.25 8.72 0.81
N ALA A 35 -10.57 7.95 1.86
CA ALA A 35 -9.61 7.16 2.66
C ALA A 35 -8.44 8.00 3.24
N SER A 36 -8.71 9.25 3.60
CA SER A 36 -7.65 10.18 4.02
C SER A 36 -7.06 9.85 5.39
N THR A 37 -5.73 9.88 5.48
CA THR A 37 -4.95 9.65 6.70
C THR A 37 -5.08 10.77 7.75
N ALA A 38 -5.77 11.86 7.41
CA ALA A 38 -6.06 12.98 8.30
C ALA A 38 -7.39 12.84 9.08
N SER A 39 -8.24 11.85 8.77
CA SER A 39 -9.47 11.63 9.53
C SER A 39 -9.23 10.79 10.79
N GLN A 40 -9.77 11.25 11.92
CA GLN A 40 -9.80 10.48 13.17
C GLN A 40 -10.84 9.35 13.17
N LEU A 41 -11.82 9.43 12.26
CA LEU A 41 -12.83 8.39 12.02
C LEU A 41 -12.31 7.23 11.15
N ARG A 42 -11.10 7.36 10.55
CA ARG A 42 -10.54 6.41 9.57
C ARG A 42 -10.56 4.98 10.13
N ILE A 43 -11.01 4.00 9.36
CA ILE A 43 -11.08 2.60 9.81
C ILE A 43 -10.13 1.72 8.99
N ILE A 44 -9.09 1.21 9.65
CA ILE A 44 -8.13 0.26 9.09
C ILE A 44 -8.34 -1.12 9.70
N ALA A 45 -8.32 -2.13 8.84
CA ALA A 45 -8.18 -3.52 9.23
C ALA A 45 -6.82 -4.09 8.80
N HIS A 46 -6.28 -5.01 9.59
CA HIS A 46 -5.21 -5.93 9.21
C HIS A 46 -5.73 -7.37 9.37
N ILE A 47 -5.66 -8.17 8.31
CA ILE A 47 -6.01 -9.60 8.31
C ILE A 47 -4.72 -10.41 8.17
N ASP A 48 -4.59 -11.46 8.97
CA ASP A 48 -3.40 -12.31 9.11
C ASP A 48 -3.81 -13.80 9.12
N LEU A 49 -3.28 -14.59 8.19
CA LEU A 49 -3.65 -15.99 8.01
C LEU A 49 -2.99 -16.90 9.05
N ASP A 50 -3.84 -17.54 9.88
CA ASP A 50 -3.39 -18.24 11.07
C ASP A 50 -2.44 -19.40 10.75
N ALA A 51 -1.20 -19.34 11.24
CA ALA A 51 -0.17 -20.34 10.95
C ALA A 51 0.05 -20.64 9.45
N PHE A 52 -0.28 -19.69 8.56
CA PHE A 52 -0.62 -19.87 7.14
C PHE A 52 -0.14 -21.15 6.43
N TYR A 53 1.17 -21.39 6.29
CA TYR A 53 1.66 -22.57 5.54
C TYR A 53 1.17 -23.89 6.14
N ALA A 54 1.04 -23.98 7.47
CA ALA A 54 0.50 -25.17 8.13
C ALA A 54 -0.97 -25.39 7.75
N GLN A 55 -1.79 -24.34 7.67
CA GLN A 55 -3.16 -24.46 7.15
C GLN A 55 -3.19 -24.86 5.67
N CYS A 56 -2.29 -24.33 4.83
CA CYS A 56 -2.19 -24.75 3.43
C CYS A 56 -1.90 -26.26 3.32
N GLU A 57 -0.97 -26.77 4.11
CA GLU A 57 -0.68 -28.21 4.13
C GLU A 57 -1.83 -29.03 4.72
N MET A 58 -2.48 -28.56 5.80
CA MET A 58 -3.64 -29.24 6.40
C MET A 58 -4.79 -29.38 5.39
N VAL A 59 -5.14 -28.31 4.67
CA VAL A 59 -6.18 -28.34 3.62
C VAL A 59 -5.75 -29.22 2.44
N ARG A 60 -4.49 -29.13 1.98
CA ARG A 60 -3.96 -29.97 0.88
C ARG A 60 -3.93 -31.47 1.22
N LEU A 61 -3.71 -31.81 2.49
CA LEU A 61 -3.62 -33.19 2.99
C LEU A 61 -4.94 -33.74 3.54
N GLY A 62 -6.01 -32.93 3.64
CA GLY A 62 -7.23 -33.33 4.36
C GLY A 62 -7.01 -33.60 5.85
N THR A 63 -5.99 -32.99 6.46
CA THR A 63 -5.61 -33.23 7.87
C THR A 63 -6.59 -32.56 8.83
N PRO A 64 -7.13 -33.26 9.84
CA PRO A 64 -8.01 -32.67 10.85
C PRO A 64 -7.38 -31.47 11.58
N ARG A 65 -8.22 -30.51 12.00
CA ARG A 65 -7.73 -29.26 12.61
C ARG A 65 -6.96 -29.46 13.90
N GLU A 66 -7.34 -30.46 14.69
CA GLU A 66 -6.72 -30.79 15.99
C GLU A 66 -5.42 -31.61 15.86
N THR A 67 -5.07 -32.11 14.67
CA THR A 67 -3.85 -32.90 14.48
C THR A 67 -2.60 -32.00 14.54
N PRO A 68 -1.61 -32.25 15.42
CA PRO A 68 -0.37 -31.49 15.45
C PRO A 68 0.38 -31.56 14.12
N LEU A 69 0.57 -30.42 13.46
CA LEU A 69 1.23 -30.31 12.16
C LEU A 69 2.21 -29.14 12.13
N ALA A 70 3.43 -29.42 11.65
CA ALA A 70 4.42 -28.41 11.35
C ALA A 70 4.99 -28.56 9.94
N VAL A 71 5.12 -27.43 9.24
CA VAL A 71 5.78 -27.34 7.94
C VAL A 71 7.26 -27.10 8.16
N ARG A 72 8.09 -27.95 7.56
CA ARG A 72 9.55 -27.87 7.64
C ARG A 72 10.20 -27.48 6.32
N GLN A 73 11.29 -26.75 6.43
CA GLN A 73 12.20 -26.42 5.36
C GLN A 73 13.58 -27.03 5.68
N TRP A 74 13.92 -28.08 4.95
CA TRP A 74 14.97 -29.03 5.32
C TRP A 74 14.66 -29.64 6.71
N ASP A 75 15.53 -29.43 7.69
CA ASP A 75 15.36 -29.86 9.08
C ASP A 75 14.67 -28.81 9.97
N SER A 76 14.55 -27.54 9.54
CA SER A 76 14.02 -26.45 10.37
C SER A 76 12.51 -26.28 10.24
N LEU A 77 11.78 -26.13 11.34
CA LEU A 77 10.36 -25.78 11.30
C LEU A 77 10.14 -24.31 10.90
N ILE A 78 9.27 -24.07 9.90
CA ILE A 78 8.97 -22.73 9.39
C ILE A 78 7.54 -22.25 9.68
N ALA A 79 6.58 -23.15 9.87
CA ALA A 79 5.21 -22.84 10.32
C ALA A 79 4.67 -24.01 11.17
N ILE A 80 3.87 -23.69 12.19
CA ILE A 80 3.38 -24.64 13.20
C ILE A 80 1.91 -24.29 13.49
N ASN A 81 0.99 -25.25 13.33
CA ASN A 81 -0.42 -25.07 13.67
C ASN A 81 -0.61 -24.99 15.20
N TYR A 82 -1.80 -24.57 15.64
CA TYR A 82 -2.01 -24.27 17.06
C TYR A 82 -1.90 -25.52 17.97
N PRO A 83 -2.51 -26.68 17.65
CA PRO A 83 -2.34 -27.90 18.43
C PRO A 83 -0.88 -28.36 18.61
N ALA A 84 -0.01 -28.12 17.62
CA ALA A 84 1.42 -28.42 17.77
C ALA A 84 2.14 -27.43 18.71
N ARG A 85 1.70 -26.16 18.81
CA ARG A 85 2.30 -25.17 19.73
C ARG A 85 2.06 -25.52 21.19
N ASP A 86 0.97 -26.20 21.51
CA ASP A 86 0.62 -26.59 22.87
C ASP A 86 1.64 -27.59 23.47
N PHE A 87 2.32 -28.37 22.62
CA PHE A 87 3.50 -29.17 22.98
C PHE A 87 4.80 -28.33 23.11
N GLY A 88 4.70 -27.00 23.17
CA GLY A 88 5.84 -26.08 23.21
C GLY A 88 6.68 -26.07 21.93
N ILE A 89 6.10 -26.36 20.77
CA ILE A 89 6.81 -26.43 19.48
C ILE A 89 6.78 -25.05 18.80
N THR A 90 7.96 -24.50 18.54
CA THR A 90 8.15 -23.14 18.02
C THR A 90 8.86 -23.15 16.66
N ARG A 91 8.89 -22.00 15.98
CA ARG A 91 9.63 -21.83 14.71
C ARG A 91 11.13 -21.98 14.96
N MET A 92 11.86 -22.43 13.94
CA MET A 92 13.33 -22.58 13.92
C MET A 92 13.93 -23.71 14.78
N ILE A 93 13.13 -24.52 15.49
CA ILE A 93 13.64 -25.78 16.08
C ILE A 93 13.77 -26.87 15.01
N SER A 94 14.52 -27.94 15.30
CA SER A 94 14.67 -29.06 14.36
C SER A 94 13.42 -29.95 14.30
N ALA A 95 13.24 -30.64 13.19
CA ALA A 95 12.21 -31.66 13.01
C ALA A 95 12.41 -32.84 13.99
N LYS A 96 13.65 -33.10 14.41
CA LYS A 96 13.97 -34.07 15.46
C LYS A 96 13.46 -33.62 16.82
N ASP A 97 13.79 -32.39 17.24
CA ASP A 97 13.40 -31.86 18.56
C ASP A 97 11.87 -31.74 18.69
N ALA A 98 11.20 -31.33 17.60
CA ALA A 98 9.75 -31.29 17.52
C ALA A 98 9.12 -32.68 17.75
N ARG A 99 9.71 -33.74 17.18
CA ARG A 99 9.25 -35.13 17.34
C ARG A 99 9.62 -35.76 18.69
N VAL A 100 10.54 -35.15 19.45
CA VAL A 100 10.77 -35.48 20.88
C VAL A 100 9.67 -34.85 21.75
N LYS A 101 9.19 -33.64 21.42
CA LYS A 101 8.10 -32.98 22.15
C LYS A 101 6.71 -33.54 21.84
N CYS A 102 6.47 -33.93 20.59
CA CYS A 102 5.22 -34.52 20.11
C CYS A 102 5.54 -35.67 19.14
N PRO A 103 5.53 -36.95 19.59
CA PRO A 103 5.90 -38.09 18.74
C PRO A 103 5.06 -38.23 17.46
N ASP A 104 3.77 -37.90 17.56
CA ASP A 104 2.77 -38.07 16.50
C ASP A 104 2.70 -36.89 15.52
N ILE A 105 3.54 -35.87 15.68
CA ILE A 105 3.50 -34.66 14.84
C ILE A 105 3.69 -34.96 13.34
N VAL A 106 2.82 -34.40 12.51
CA VAL A 106 2.90 -34.44 11.04
C VAL A 106 3.95 -33.42 10.58
N LEU A 107 5.02 -33.90 9.95
CA LEU A 107 6.19 -33.11 9.55
C LEU A 107 6.27 -32.94 8.02
N GLN A 108 5.30 -32.22 7.46
CA GLN A 108 5.23 -31.95 6.03
C GLN A 108 6.40 -31.06 5.58
N HIS A 109 7.20 -31.54 4.62
CA HIS A 109 8.23 -30.71 3.99
C HIS A 109 7.63 -29.87 2.87
N VAL A 110 8.11 -28.64 2.70
CA VAL A 110 7.76 -27.77 1.55
C VAL A 110 8.05 -28.47 0.20
N ALA A 111 7.36 -28.08 -0.86
CA ALA A 111 7.68 -28.55 -2.21
C ALA A 111 9.14 -28.22 -2.61
N THR A 112 9.72 -29.00 -3.52
CA THR A 112 11.07 -28.73 -4.06
C THR A 112 11.11 -28.80 -5.59
N PHE A 113 12.03 -28.07 -6.21
CA PHE A 113 12.64 -28.40 -7.51
C PHE A 113 13.81 -29.35 -7.26
N ARG A 114 14.17 -30.21 -8.21
CA ARG A 114 15.30 -31.15 -8.11
C ARG A 114 16.25 -31.02 -9.31
N GLU A 115 17.55 -31.10 -9.05
CA GLU A 115 18.58 -31.17 -10.10
C GLU A 115 18.24 -32.26 -11.13
N GLY A 116 18.22 -31.90 -12.41
CA GLY A 116 17.88 -32.79 -13.52
C GLY A 116 16.38 -32.85 -13.89
N GLU A 117 15.46 -32.42 -13.02
CA GLU A 117 14.01 -32.43 -13.30
C GLU A 117 13.48 -31.12 -13.94
N GLY A 118 14.38 -30.15 -14.16
CA GLY A 118 14.07 -28.85 -14.79
C GLY A 118 13.16 -27.97 -13.93
N GLY A 119 12.33 -27.15 -14.58
CA GLY A 119 11.38 -26.23 -13.92
C GLY A 119 10.21 -26.86 -13.16
N LYS A 120 10.17 -28.19 -13.00
CA LYS A 120 9.08 -28.88 -12.31
C LYS A 120 9.38 -29.00 -10.81
N TRP A 121 8.54 -28.35 -10.00
CA TRP A 121 8.51 -28.61 -8.56
C TRP A 121 7.47 -29.68 -8.21
N ALA A 122 7.70 -30.38 -7.10
CA ALA A 122 6.78 -31.36 -6.53
C ALA A 122 6.94 -31.44 -5.01
N TYR A 123 5.93 -31.98 -4.33
CA TYR A 123 6.09 -32.50 -2.97
C TYR A 123 6.77 -33.87 -3.05
N ARG A 124 7.83 -34.09 -2.26
CA ARG A 124 8.55 -35.38 -2.20
C ARG A 124 8.90 -35.72 -0.75
N GLU A 125 8.73 -36.99 -0.37
CA GLU A 125 8.98 -37.46 1.00
C GLU A 125 10.46 -37.46 1.41
N ASP A 126 11.35 -37.54 0.42
CA ASP A 126 12.81 -37.56 0.57
C ASP A 126 13.46 -36.17 0.61
N ALA A 127 12.71 -35.10 0.27
CA ALA A 127 13.24 -33.76 0.00
C ALA A 127 14.09 -33.18 1.14
N TRP A 128 13.77 -33.53 2.39
CA TRP A 128 14.51 -33.11 3.58
C TRP A 128 15.92 -33.70 3.69
N LYS A 129 16.17 -34.87 3.08
CA LYS A 129 17.50 -35.49 2.98
C LYS A 129 18.31 -34.85 1.84
N ASN A 130 17.63 -34.52 0.74
CA ASN A 130 18.24 -34.16 -0.54
C ASN A 130 18.63 -32.68 -0.65
N VAL A 131 19.09 -32.09 0.47
CA VAL A 131 19.52 -30.68 0.55
C VAL A 131 20.67 -30.36 -0.44
N GLY A 132 21.42 -31.37 -0.89
CA GLY A 132 22.48 -31.23 -1.89
C GLY A 132 22.01 -31.08 -3.35
N THR A 133 20.79 -31.50 -3.70
CA THR A 133 20.26 -31.55 -5.08
C THR A 133 18.96 -30.76 -5.24
N ASP A 134 18.22 -30.54 -4.16
CA ASP A 134 16.90 -29.93 -4.19
C ASP A 134 16.95 -28.43 -3.90
N LYS A 135 16.02 -27.67 -4.45
CA LYS A 135 15.71 -26.30 -4.04
C LYS A 135 14.28 -26.20 -3.56
N VAL A 136 14.05 -25.52 -2.44
CA VAL A 136 12.70 -25.19 -1.95
C VAL A 136 11.90 -24.39 -3.00
N CYS A 137 10.67 -24.83 -3.21
CA CYS A 137 9.60 -24.11 -3.88
C CYS A 137 8.59 -23.62 -2.82
N LEU A 138 8.08 -22.38 -2.98
CA LEU A 138 7.04 -21.80 -2.13
C LEU A 138 5.81 -21.38 -2.95
N ASP A 139 5.73 -21.79 -4.21
CA ASP A 139 4.63 -21.43 -5.12
C ASP A 139 3.26 -21.97 -4.70
N PRO A 140 3.12 -23.15 -4.05
CA PRO A 140 1.86 -23.54 -3.41
C PRO A 140 1.31 -22.44 -2.48
N TYR A 141 2.11 -21.97 -1.52
CA TYR A 141 1.68 -20.93 -0.58
C TYR A 141 1.44 -19.57 -1.27
N ARG A 142 2.13 -19.28 -2.38
CA ARG A 142 1.89 -18.08 -3.19
C ARG A 142 0.56 -18.16 -3.96
N ALA A 143 0.18 -19.35 -4.44
CA ALA A 143 -1.11 -19.59 -5.06
C ALA A 143 -2.27 -19.42 -4.06
N GLU A 144 -2.18 -20.06 -2.89
CA GLU A 144 -3.20 -19.93 -1.84
C GLU A 144 -3.30 -18.49 -1.30
N SER A 145 -2.17 -17.78 -1.23
CA SER A 145 -2.11 -16.34 -0.91
C SER A 145 -2.81 -15.47 -1.96
N ARG A 146 -2.71 -15.80 -3.26
CA ARG A 146 -3.44 -15.12 -4.33
C ARG A 146 -4.94 -15.44 -4.29
N LYS A 147 -5.33 -16.69 -4.05
CA LYS A 147 -6.74 -17.07 -3.85
C LYS A 147 -7.36 -16.30 -2.70
N THR A 148 -6.67 -16.23 -1.56
CA THR A 148 -7.18 -15.52 -0.37
C THR A 148 -7.35 -14.03 -0.64
N LEU A 149 -6.36 -13.37 -1.26
CA LEU A 149 -6.49 -11.97 -1.66
C LEU A 149 -7.63 -11.75 -2.68
N LYS A 150 -7.88 -12.72 -3.56
CA LYS A 150 -9.03 -12.68 -4.49
C LYS A 150 -10.35 -12.68 -3.72
N VAL A 151 -10.56 -13.64 -2.81
CA VAL A 151 -11.78 -13.75 -1.99
C VAL A 151 -12.01 -12.49 -1.14
N ILE A 152 -10.95 -11.93 -0.54
CA ILE A 152 -11.03 -10.66 0.20
C ILE A 152 -11.53 -9.52 -0.71
N LYS A 153 -10.95 -9.38 -1.91
CA LYS A 153 -11.38 -8.35 -2.87
C LYS A 153 -12.81 -8.57 -3.39
N GLU A 154 -13.19 -9.80 -3.73
CA GLU A 154 -14.55 -10.14 -4.18
C GLU A 154 -15.60 -9.83 -3.10
N LYS A 155 -15.31 -10.12 -1.82
CA LYS A 155 -16.23 -9.81 -0.71
C LYS A 155 -16.34 -8.30 -0.45
N LEU A 156 -15.23 -7.55 -0.50
CA LEU A 156 -15.24 -6.08 -0.38
C LEU A 156 -15.96 -5.39 -1.55
N ALA A 157 -15.79 -5.90 -2.78
CA ALA A 157 -16.52 -5.43 -3.95
C ALA A 157 -18.04 -5.67 -3.81
N GLY A 158 -18.45 -6.81 -3.23
CA GLY A 158 -19.85 -7.08 -2.89
C GLY A 158 -20.46 -6.07 -1.92
N TRP A 159 -19.71 -5.62 -0.91
CA TRP A 159 -20.14 -4.51 -0.05
C TRP A 159 -20.28 -3.20 -0.83
N TYR A 160 -19.29 -2.85 -1.65
CA TYR A 160 -19.33 -1.65 -2.49
C TYR A 160 -20.54 -1.64 -3.44
N THR A 161 -20.87 -2.76 -4.10
CA THR A 161 -22.04 -2.85 -4.98
C THR A 161 -23.36 -2.80 -4.21
N GLY A 162 -23.44 -3.39 -3.01
CA GLY A 162 -24.63 -3.29 -2.16
C GLY A 162 -24.96 -1.85 -1.74
N ILE A 163 -23.93 -1.06 -1.40
CA ILE A 163 -24.08 0.37 -1.08
C ILE A 163 -24.41 1.19 -2.33
N SER A 164 -23.75 0.90 -3.46
CA SER A 164 -23.87 1.69 -4.69
C SER A 164 -25.15 1.41 -5.50
N GLY A 165 -25.78 0.24 -5.29
CA GLY A 165 -26.95 -0.23 -6.06
C GLY A 165 -28.28 -0.28 -5.30
N GLY A 166 -28.32 0.17 -4.05
CA GLY A 166 -29.56 0.19 -3.25
C GLY A 166 -30.59 1.23 -3.73
N GLN A 167 -31.87 1.05 -3.35
CA GLN A 167 -32.94 2.03 -3.64
C GLN A 167 -32.68 3.42 -3.02
N LEU A 168 -31.95 3.47 -1.90
CA LEU A 168 -31.40 4.69 -1.29
C LEU A 168 -30.05 5.07 -1.92
N GLY A 169 -29.95 4.94 -3.25
CA GLY A 169 -28.72 5.14 -4.01
C GLY A 169 -28.13 6.51 -3.74
N LEU A 170 -26.87 6.53 -3.31
CA LEU A 170 -26.12 7.76 -3.05
C LEU A 170 -26.07 8.60 -4.33
N GLY A 171 -26.85 9.69 -4.35
CA GLY A 171 -26.98 10.57 -5.51
C GLY A 171 -25.64 11.12 -5.98
N SER A 172 -25.61 11.71 -7.19
CA SER A 172 -24.37 12.06 -7.92
C SER A 172 -23.28 12.76 -7.08
N GLN A 173 -23.65 13.61 -6.12
CA GLN A 173 -22.71 14.28 -5.21
C GLN A 173 -21.96 13.33 -4.26
N ASN A 174 -22.51 12.16 -3.90
CA ASN A 174 -22.04 11.25 -2.84
C ASN A 174 -21.38 9.95 -3.34
N LYS A 175 -20.95 9.88 -4.59
CA LYS A 175 -20.17 8.75 -5.15
C LYS A 175 -18.97 8.37 -4.26
N ILE A 176 -18.98 7.16 -3.69
CA ILE A 176 -17.87 6.58 -2.92
C ILE A 176 -16.85 5.87 -3.82
N GLN A 177 -15.71 5.45 -3.24
CA GLN A 177 -14.72 4.58 -3.87
C GLN A 177 -14.71 3.19 -3.21
N GLU A 178 -14.08 2.21 -3.85
CA GLU A 178 -13.83 0.90 -3.25
C GLU A 178 -12.85 0.98 -2.06
N ALA A 179 -12.89 -0.01 -1.17
CA ALA A 179 -11.90 -0.14 -0.09
C ALA A 179 -10.48 -0.34 -0.65
N LEU A 180 -9.49 0.36 -0.10
CA LEU A 180 -8.10 0.20 -0.50
C LEU A 180 -7.53 -1.09 0.10
N VAL A 181 -6.79 -1.89 -0.67
CA VAL A 181 -6.26 -3.20 -0.23
C VAL A 181 -4.77 -3.33 -0.52
N GLU A 182 -3.94 -3.31 0.54
CA GLU A 182 -2.50 -3.51 0.49
C GLU A 182 -2.13 -4.95 0.86
N LYS A 183 -1.42 -5.65 -0.02
CA LYS A 183 -0.79 -6.93 0.32
C LYS A 183 0.53 -6.66 1.06
N ALA A 184 0.54 -6.89 2.38
CA ALA A 184 1.69 -6.58 3.23
C ALA A 184 2.76 -7.69 3.21
N SER A 185 2.34 -8.96 3.17
CA SER A 185 3.24 -10.12 3.10
C SER A 185 2.68 -11.21 2.17
N ILE A 186 3.00 -12.49 2.42
CA ILE A 186 2.31 -13.63 1.79
C ILE A 186 1.00 -13.99 2.53
N ASP A 187 0.92 -13.69 3.82
CA ASP A 187 -0.13 -14.07 4.78
C ASP A 187 -0.90 -12.86 5.37
N GLU A 188 -0.44 -11.63 5.13
CA GLU A 188 -0.95 -10.40 5.72
C GLU A 188 -1.51 -9.42 4.66
N VAL A 189 -2.67 -8.82 4.98
CA VAL A 189 -3.36 -7.81 4.14
C VAL A 189 -3.84 -6.65 5.02
N PHE A 190 -3.56 -5.40 4.62
CA PHE A 190 -4.23 -4.22 5.17
C PHE A 190 -5.39 -3.79 4.28
N ILE A 191 -6.48 -3.31 4.89
CA ILE A 191 -7.66 -2.79 4.21
C ILE A 191 -8.00 -1.42 4.80
N ASP A 192 -8.21 -0.39 3.96
CA ASP A 192 -8.82 0.88 4.36
C ASP A 192 -10.32 0.81 4.07
N LEU A 193 -11.10 0.68 5.13
CA LEU A 193 -12.56 0.49 5.06
C LEU A 193 -13.31 1.83 5.01
N SER A 194 -12.63 2.95 5.26
CA SER A 194 -13.20 4.28 5.42
C SER A 194 -14.22 4.65 4.31
N PRO A 195 -13.98 4.36 3.01
CA PRO A 195 -14.95 4.67 1.96
C PRO A 195 -16.25 3.85 2.03
N LEU A 196 -16.16 2.58 2.45
CA LEU A 196 -17.34 1.71 2.63
C LEU A 196 -18.10 2.11 3.90
N VAL A 197 -17.37 2.38 4.99
CA VAL A 197 -17.95 2.83 6.26
C VAL A 197 -18.68 4.16 6.08
N PHE A 198 -18.12 5.13 5.34
CA PHE A 198 -18.80 6.37 4.97
C PHE A 198 -20.13 6.13 4.22
N GLY A 199 -20.13 5.21 3.23
CA GLY A 199 -21.33 4.86 2.49
C GLY A 199 -22.40 4.19 3.35
N ILE A 200 -22.00 3.28 4.25
CA ILE A 200 -22.92 2.59 5.18
C ILE A 200 -23.43 3.55 6.26
N LEU A 201 -22.60 4.48 6.76
CA LEU A 201 -23.03 5.54 7.67
C LEU A 201 -24.13 6.38 7.03
N LEU A 202 -23.91 6.90 5.81
CA LEU A 202 -24.95 7.62 5.07
C LEU A 202 -26.20 6.78 4.78
N GLN A 203 -26.08 5.45 4.65
CA GLN A 203 -27.22 4.56 4.44
C GLN A 203 -28.04 4.33 5.72
N ARG A 204 -27.37 4.13 6.87
CA ARG A 204 -27.99 3.78 8.16
C ARG A 204 -28.46 5.00 8.97
N TYR A 205 -27.80 6.15 8.81
CA TYR A 205 -27.99 7.36 9.62
C TYR A 205 -28.32 8.56 8.72
N PRO A 206 -29.61 8.83 8.45
CA PRO A 206 -30.04 9.91 7.54
C PRO A 206 -29.58 11.31 7.95
N GLU A 207 -29.43 11.58 9.25
CA GLU A 207 -28.96 12.84 9.83
C GLU A 207 -27.56 13.25 9.35
N LEU A 208 -26.70 12.30 8.99
CA LEU A 208 -25.39 12.56 8.38
C LEU A 208 -25.46 13.07 6.93
N ARG A 209 -26.67 13.15 6.35
CA ARG A 209 -26.94 13.73 5.02
C ARG A 209 -27.29 15.21 5.09
N GLU A 210 -27.69 15.70 6.26
CA GLU A 210 -27.97 17.12 6.49
C GLU A 210 -26.64 17.89 6.43
N LYS A 211 -26.60 18.96 5.64
CA LYS A 211 -25.43 19.86 5.59
C LYS A 211 -25.50 20.82 6.78
N PRO A 212 -24.36 21.25 7.35
CA PRO A 212 -24.35 22.33 8.32
C PRO A 212 -24.95 23.61 7.71
N ASN A 213 -25.40 24.54 8.55
CA ASN A 213 -25.94 25.83 8.12
C ASN A 213 -24.83 26.76 7.62
N GLY A 214 -24.37 26.55 6.39
CA GLY A 214 -23.22 27.21 5.75
C GLY A 214 -22.23 26.19 5.20
N ASP A 215 -21.06 26.64 4.73
CA ASP A 215 -19.96 25.74 4.34
C ASP A 215 -18.95 25.49 5.48
N ASP A 216 -19.39 25.60 6.73
CA ASP A 216 -18.56 25.26 7.89
C ASP A 216 -18.42 23.74 8.02
N ARG A 217 -17.42 23.19 7.32
CA ARG A 217 -17.05 21.77 7.41
C ARG A 217 -16.32 21.44 8.72
N VAL A 218 -15.91 22.44 9.51
CA VAL A 218 -15.26 22.24 10.83
C VAL A 218 -16.32 22.08 11.93
N ALA A 219 -17.58 22.45 11.67
CA ALA A 219 -18.71 22.17 12.55
C ALA A 219 -18.77 20.70 13.00
N PRO A 220 -19.15 20.44 14.27
CA PRO A 220 -19.36 19.09 14.77
C PRO A 220 -20.56 18.43 14.09
N LEU A 221 -20.53 17.11 14.01
CA LEU A 221 -21.68 16.30 13.61
C LEU A 221 -22.79 16.39 14.68
N PRO A 222 -24.06 16.11 14.33
CA PRO A 222 -25.07 15.77 15.32
C PRO A 222 -24.57 14.61 16.20
N CYS A 223 -24.99 14.54 17.47
CA CYS A 223 -24.76 13.33 18.26
C CYS A 223 -25.46 12.13 17.60
N PRO A 224 -24.88 10.92 17.68
CA PRO A 224 -25.56 9.72 17.22
C PRO A 224 -26.92 9.51 17.93
N PRO A 225 -27.92 8.95 17.24
CA PRO A 225 -29.24 8.65 17.81
C PRO A 225 -29.24 7.37 18.65
N THR A 226 -28.07 6.90 19.10
CA THR A 226 -27.86 5.56 19.66
C THR A 226 -26.98 5.67 20.90
N THR A 227 -27.51 5.28 22.06
CA THR A 227 -26.85 5.41 23.37
C THR A 227 -26.08 4.16 23.81
N ALA A 228 -26.13 3.08 23.04
CA ALA A 228 -25.41 1.83 23.33
C ALA A 228 -25.11 1.05 22.03
N LEU A 229 -23.95 0.39 21.95
CA LEU A 229 -23.54 -0.40 20.79
C LEU A 229 -23.54 -1.90 21.09
N GLU A 230 -24.32 -2.66 20.32
CA GLU A 230 -24.33 -4.12 20.37
C GLU A 230 -23.16 -4.70 19.55
N TRP A 231 -22.02 -4.88 20.20
CA TRP A 231 -20.86 -5.59 19.63
C TRP A 231 -21.14 -7.10 19.55
N ASN A 232 -20.53 -7.78 18.57
CA ASN A 232 -20.71 -9.21 18.43
C ASN A 232 -19.89 -9.98 19.48
N THR A 233 -20.48 -11.01 20.08
CA THR A 233 -19.87 -11.80 21.17
C THR A 233 -18.60 -12.57 20.78
N GLU A 234 -18.28 -12.70 19.49
CA GLU A 234 -17.01 -13.26 19.05
C GLU A 234 -15.87 -12.24 18.93
N ASP A 235 -16.18 -10.94 18.90
CA ASP A 235 -15.22 -9.86 18.73
C ASP A 235 -14.48 -9.58 20.06
N CYS A 236 -13.15 -9.51 20.01
CA CYS A 236 -12.32 -9.16 21.15
C CYS A 236 -12.20 -7.63 21.25
N LEU A 237 -13.16 -7.00 21.91
CA LEU A 237 -13.02 -5.61 22.35
C LEU A 237 -11.77 -5.46 23.23
N VAL A 238 -11.08 -4.33 23.10
CA VAL A 238 -10.07 -3.91 24.06
C VAL A 238 -10.71 -3.01 25.13
N ASP A 239 -10.35 -3.25 26.38
CA ASP A 239 -10.74 -2.46 27.55
C ASP A 239 -10.36 -0.98 27.38
N LEU A 240 -11.20 -0.08 27.87
CA LEU A 240 -11.06 1.36 27.70
C LEU A 240 -9.86 1.95 28.47
N ASP A 241 -9.46 3.16 28.08
CA ASP A 241 -8.50 3.97 28.84
C ASP A 241 -9.13 4.40 30.19
N GLU A 242 -8.34 4.57 31.26
CA GLU A 242 -8.79 4.68 32.67
C GLU A 242 -9.85 5.76 32.99
N ASN A 243 -10.12 6.68 32.06
CA ASN A 243 -11.04 7.82 32.21
C ASN A 243 -12.27 7.72 31.28
N GLU A 244 -12.44 6.64 30.51
CA GLU A 244 -13.53 6.41 29.56
C GLU A 244 -14.31 5.14 29.97
N THR A 245 -15.65 5.13 29.83
CA THR A 245 -16.48 4.01 30.31
C THR A 245 -17.47 3.48 29.27
N GLU A 246 -17.87 2.20 29.41
CA GLU A 246 -18.87 1.57 28.54
C GLU A 246 -20.31 2.04 28.82
N VAL A 247 -20.51 2.97 29.76
CA VAL A 247 -21.79 3.65 30.01
C VAL A 247 -21.80 5.10 29.50
N ASP A 248 -20.69 5.60 28.95
CA ASP A 248 -20.67 6.86 28.19
C ASP A 248 -21.25 6.61 26.79
N ASP A 249 -22.11 7.52 26.31
CA ASP A 249 -22.74 7.46 24.99
C ASP A 249 -21.68 7.35 23.87
N PRO A 250 -21.86 6.47 22.87
CA PRO A 250 -20.90 6.27 21.79
C PRO A 250 -20.91 7.47 20.82
N ASP A 251 -19.74 7.77 20.24
CA ASP A 251 -19.59 8.76 19.17
C ASP A 251 -19.40 8.08 17.80
N TRP A 252 -19.30 8.87 16.73
CA TRP A 252 -19.25 8.36 15.36
C TRP A 252 -18.01 7.51 15.02
N ASP A 253 -16.91 7.60 15.78
CA ASP A 253 -15.76 6.71 15.61
C ASP A 253 -16.03 5.30 16.13
N ASP A 254 -16.70 5.14 17.28
CA ASP A 254 -17.13 3.84 17.78
C ASP A 254 -18.16 3.18 16.84
N ILE A 255 -19.09 3.95 16.27
CA ILE A 255 -20.05 3.46 15.26
C ILE A 255 -19.33 3.07 13.95
N ALA A 256 -18.40 3.91 13.47
CA ALA A 256 -17.58 3.60 12.31
C ALA A 256 -16.76 2.30 12.51
N MET A 257 -16.24 2.10 13.72
CA MET A 257 -15.50 0.90 14.12
C MET A 257 -16.39 -0.35 14.16
N LEU A 258 -17.62 -0.25 14.66
CA LEU A 258 -18.62 -1.33 14.66
C LEU A 258 -18.97 -1.77 13.22
N ILE A 259 -19.22 -0.81 12.32
CA ILE A 259 -19.47 -1.09 10.89
C ILE A 259 -18.23 -1.76 10.26
N GLY A 260 -17.02 -1.28 10.57
CA GLY A 260 -15.78 -1.92 10.14
C GLY A 260 -15.67 -3.37 10.59
N ALA A 261 -16.01 -3.66 11.85
CA ALA A 261 -15.96 -4.99 12.44
C ALA A 261 -16.96 -5.95 11.76
N GLU A 262 -18.17 -5.47 11.43
CA GLU A 262 -19.17 -6.21 10.65
C GLU A 262 -18.65 -6.61 9.26
N ILE A 263 -18.07 -5.66 8.51
CA ILE A 263 -17.48 -5.93 7.19
C ILE A 263 -16.38 -6.99 7.33
N ILE A 264 -15.44 -6.83 8.26
CA ILE A 264 -14.31 -7.75 8.42
C ILE A 264 -14.72 -9.12 8.91
N ARG A 265 -15.73 -9.24 9.79
CA ARG A 265 -16.30 -10.54 10.17
C ARG A 265 -16.78 -11.28 8.93
N SER A 266 -17.53 -10.59 8.06
CA SER A 266 -18.00 -11.18 6.79
C SER A 266 -16.89 -11.54 5.80
N VAL A 267 -15.75 -10.83 5.80
CA VAL A 267 -14.57 -11.14 4.98
C VAL A 267 -13.85 -12.38 5.51
N ARG A 268 -13.69 -12.50 6.84
CA ARG A 268 -13.10 -13.67 7.48
C ARG A 268 -13.96 -14.93 7.26
N THR A 269 -15.28 -14.80 7.40
CA THR A 269 -16.25 -15.87 7.05
C THR A 269 -16.10 -16.29 5.58
N ALA A 270 -16.06 -15.35 4.63
CA ALA A 270 -15.90 -15.69 3.21
C ALA A 270 -14.57 -16.41 2.90
N VAL A 271 -13.47 -16.06 3.57
CA VAL A 271 -12.18 -16.75 3.45
C VAL A 271 -12.24 -18.17 4.03
N TRP A 272 -12.95 -18.36 5.16
CA TRP A 272 -13.22 -19.67 5.71
C TRP A 272 -14.10 -20.52 4.77
N ASP A 273 -15.26 -20.03 4.34
CA ASP A 273 -16.22 -20.78 3.52
C ASP A 273 -15.62 -21.20 2.16
N THR A 274 -14.78 -20.34 1.57
CA THR A 274 -14.24 -20.57 0.21
C THR A 274 -12.95 -21.40 0.21
N LEU A 275 -12.10 -21.27 1.25
CA LEU A 275 -10.73 -21.81 1.25
C LEU A 275 -10.39 -22.67 2.48
N SER A 276 -11.33 -22.83 3.42
CA SER A 276 -11.14 -23.51 4.71
C SER A 276 -9.99 -22.95 5.56
N TYR A 277 -9.66 -21.67 5.39
CA TYR A 277 -8.61 -20.98 6.15
C TYR A 277 -9.18 -20.07 7.24
N THR A 278 -8.71 -20.23 8.48
CA THR A 278 -8.91 -19.25 9.55
C THR A 278 -7.93 -18.11 9.39
N CYS A 279 -8.40 -16.90 9.69
CA CYS A 279 -7.55 -15.72 9.83
C CYS A 279 -7.99 -14.92 11.05
N SER A 280 -6.99 -14.31 11.69
CA SER A 280 -7.19 -13.37 12.77
C SER A 280 -7.09 -11.94 12.24
N ALA A 281 -7.80 -11.00 12.85
CA ALA A 281 -7.83 -9.62 12.39
C ALA A 281 -7.70 -8.61 13.52
N GLY A 282 -7.30 -7.40 13.18
CA GLY A 282 -7.34 -6.25 14.08
C GLY A 282 -7.92 -5.05 13.37
N LEU A 283 -8.80 -4.32 14.04
CA LEU A 283 -9.40 -3.08 13.56
C LEU A 283 -9.00 -1.92 14.47
N ALA A 284 -8.58 -0.80 13.87
CA ALA A 284 -8.18 0.41 14.57
C ALA A 284 -8.08 1.61 13.60
N LYS A 285 -7.78 2.81 14.12
CA LYS A 285 -7.67 4.03 13.29
C LYS A 285 -6.54 4.06 12.25
N ASN A 286 -5.56 3.16 12.36
CA ASN A 286 -4.39 3.10 11.47
C ASN A 286 -3.74 1.70 11.39
N LYS A 287 -2.79 1.57 10.48
CA LYS A 287 -2.12 0.30 10.14
C LYS A 287 -1.26 -0.23 11.28
N MET A 288 -0.56 0.63 12.01
CA MET A 288 0.21 0.21 13.19
C MET A 288 -0.70 -0.48 14.23
N MET A 289 -1.77 0.20 14.64
CA MET A 289 -2.69 -0.28 15.66
C MET A 289 -3.44 -1.54 15.21
N ALA A 290 -3.95 -1.55 13.97
CA ALA A 290 -4.65 -2.70 13.40
C ALA A 290 -3.75 -3.95 13.35
N LYS A 291 -2.46 -3.78 13.02
CA LYS A 291 -1.50 -4.90 13.02
C LYS A 291 -1.29 -5.47 14.42
N LEU A 292 -1.10 -4.62 15.44
CA LEU A 292 -0.94 -5.06 16.84
C LEU A 292 -2.20 -5.78 17.34
N GLY A 293 -3.39 -5.25 17.06
CA GLY A 293 -4.66 -5.89 17.41
C GLY A 293 -4.79 -7.29 16.82
N SER A 294 -4.45 -7.47 15.54
CA SER A 294 -4.49 -8.77 14.85
C SER A 294 -3.54 -9.82 15.41
N ALA A 295 -2.49 -9.38 16.12
CA ALA A 295 -1.51 -10.25 16.77
C ALA A 295 -1.86 -10.59 18.22
N THR A 296 -2.85 -9.91 18.81
CA THR A 296 -3.20 -10.03 20.22
C THR A 296 -4.05 -11.28 20.48
N ASN A 297 -5.17 -11.43 19.76
CA ASN A 297 -6.08 -12.56 19.90
C ASN A 297 -5.97 -13.48 18.68
N LYS A 298 -5.27 -14.61 18.83
CA LYS A 298 -5.13 -15.67 17.82
C LYS A 298 -5.31 -17.06 18.46
N PRO A 299 -5.86 -18.06 17.76
CA PRO A 299 -6.32 -18.04 16.38
C PRO A 299 -7.76 -17.57 16.19
N ASN A 300 -8.12 -17.30 14.94
CA ASN A 300 -9.48 -17.09 14.46
C ASN A 300 -10.34 -16.07 15.23
N LYS A 301 -9.74 -15.00 15.74
CA LYS A 301 -10.45 -13.89 16.41
C LYS A 301 -10.22 -12.56 15.71
N GLN A 302 -11.06 -11.58 16.01
CA GLN A 302 -10.83 -10.20 15.57
C GLN A 302 -10.81 -9.27 16.78
N THR A 303 -9.75 -8.46 16.89
CA THR A 303 -9.54 -7.51 17.99
C THR A 303 -9.95 -6.10 17.56
N ILE A 304 -10.70 -5.39 18.40
CA ILE A 304 -11.22 -4.06 18.08
C ILE A 304 -10.59 -3.03 19.03
N VAL A 305 -9.72 -2.18 18.48
CA VAL A 305 -9.03 -1.11 19.22
C VAL A 305 -9.69 0.23 18.90
N ARG A 306 -10.69 0.58 19.72
CA ARG A 306 -11.43 1.85 19.68
C ARG A 306 -10.51 3.02 20.03
N ASN A 307 -10.86 4.23 19.60
CA ASN A 307 -10.05 5.44 19.86
C ASN A 307 -9.89 5.72 21.37
N ARG A 308 -10.93 5.44 22.16
CA ARG A 308 -10.97 5.52 23.64
C ARG A 308 -10.33 4.34 24.39
N ALA A 309 -9.61 3.47 23.70
CA ALA A 309 -8.88 2.32 24.27
C ALA A 309 -7.39 2.28 23.85
N ILE A 310 -6.87 3.35 23.24
CA ILE A 310 -5.56 3.34 22.60
C ILE A 310 -4.41 3.35 23.62
N GLN A 311 -4.51 4.12 24.71
CA GLN A 311 -3.40 4.24 25.66
C GLN A 311 -3.28 3.01 26.56
N ASN A 312 -4.41 2.43 26.99
CA ASN A 312 -4.47 1.16 27.69
C ASN A 312 -3.94 0.02 26.81
N PHE A 313 -4.42 -0.07 25.56
CA PHE A 313 -3.92 -1.07 24.61
C PHE A 313 -2.40 -0.96 24.42
N LEU A 314 -1.89 0.23 24.09
CA LEU A 314 -0.46 0.42 23.80
C LEU A 314 0.43 0.33 25.04
N GLY A 315 -0.02 0.79 26.20
CA GLY A 315 0.75 0.81 27.45
C GLY A 315 1.25 -0.58 27.87
N GLY A 316 0.47 -1.63 27.59
CA GLY A 316 0.87 -3.02 27.82
C GLY A 316 1.99 -3.55 26.90
N PHE A 317 2.32 -2.87 25.79
CA PHE A 317 3.35 -3.32 24.85
C PHE A 317 4.75 -2.80 25.19
N LYS A 318 5.75 -3.62 24.86
CA LYS A 318 7.09 -3.13 24.56
C LYS A 318 7.08 -2.39 23.23
N PHE A 319 7.63 -1.17 23.17
CA PHE A 319 7.68 -0.41 21.92
C PHE A 319 8.51 -1.13 20.84
N THR A 320 9.42 -2.03 21.21
CA THR A 320 10.18 -2.89 20.27
C THR A 320 9.30 -3.90 19.50
N LYS A 321 8.03 -4.09 19.88
CA LYS A 321 7.02 -4.83 19.09
C LYS A 321 6.40 -3.99 17.98
N ILE A 322 6.52 -2.66 18.05
CA ILE A 322 6.01 -1.73 17.03
C ILE A 322 6.92 -1.78 15.79
N ARG A 323 6.32 -1.59 14.61
CA ARG A 323 7.04 -1.56 13.33
C ARG A 323 8.15 -0.50 13.35
N MET A 324 9.30 -0.84 12.76
CA MET A 324 10.57 -0.07 12.76
C MET A 324 11.31 0.01 14.10
N LEU A 325 10.66 -0.23 15.25
CA LEU A 325 11.32 -0.24 16.56
C LEU A 325 11.88 -1.61 16.98
N GLY A 326 11.61 -2.69 16.24
CA GLY A 326 12.19 -4.03 16.48
C GLY A 326 13.65 -4.20 16.01
N GLY A 327 14.54 -3.25 16.27
CA GLY A 327 15.96 -3.28 15.86
C GLY A 327 16.70 -2.01 16.28
N LYS A 328 17.79 -1.64 15.57
CA LYS A 328 18.73 -0.57 15.95
C LYS A 328 18.14 0.74 16.50
N LEU A 329 17.02 1.20 15.95
CA LEU A 329 16.34 2.40 16.47
C LEU A 329 15.69 2.14 17.83
N GLY A 330 15.04 1.00 18.01
CA GLY A 330 14.58 0.54 19.33
C GLY A 330 15.74 0.35 20.29
N ASP A 331 16.83 -0.31 19.88
CA ASP A 331 18.03 -0.48 20.71
C ASP A 331 18.56 0.88 21.21
N GLN A 332 18.56 1.90 20.32
CA GLN A 332 18.93 3.28 20.66
C GLN A 332 17.93 3.95 21.61
N VAL A 333 16.62 3.79 21.41
CA VAL A 333 15.58 4.34 22.31
C VAL A 333 15.67 3.68 23.69
N SER A 334 15.80 2.35 23.76
CA SER A 334 15.97 1.62 25.02
C SER A 334 17.21 2.08 25.79
N ALA A 335 18.33 2.29 25.10
CA ALA A 335 19.56 2.82 25.70
C ALA A 335 19.43 4.31 26.11
N ALA A 336 18.65 5.12 25.38
CA ALA A 336 18.48 6.54 25.64
C ALA A 336 17.50 6.84 26.80
N PHE A 337 16.50 5.98 27.02
CA PHE A 337 15.44 6.20 28.01
C PHE A 337 15.40 5.16 29.16
N GLY A 338 16.15 4.06 29.06
CA GLY A 338 16.29 3.08 30.15
C GLY A 338 15.12 2.11 30.31
N THR A 339 14.20 2.07 29.34
CA THR A 339 13.00 1.21 29.33
C THR A 339 12.74 0.63 27.95
N GLU A 340 11.96 -0.45 27.88
CA GLU A 340 11.39 -0.99 26.63
C GLU A 340 9.87 -0.81 26.54
N GLN A 341 9.21 -0.34 27.60
CA GLN A 341 7.75 -0.23 27.70
C GLN A 341 7.22 1.05 27.06
N VAL A 342 6.00 1.00 26.52
CA VAL A 342 5.31 2.21 26.03
C VAL A 342 4.85 3.09 27.20
N SER A 343 4.30 2.51 28.27
CA SER A 343 3.82 3.20 29.48
C SER A 343 4.79 4.27 29.97
N ASP A 344 6.04 3.88 30.11
CA ASP A 344 7.13 4.66 30.71
C ASP A 344 7.53 5.85 29.82
N LEU A 345 7.26 5.75 28.51
CA LEU A 345 7.53 6.81 27.53
C LEU A 345 6.36 7.80 27.36
N LEU A 346 5.15 7.47 27.82
CA LEU A 346 3.99 8.38 27.72
C LEU A 346 4.15 9.65 28.57
N GLY A 347 4.91 9.58 29.67
CA GLY A 347 5.27 10.73 30.50
C GLY A 347 6.41 11.60 29.93
N VAL A 348 7.06 11.18 28.85
CA VAL A 348 8.20 11.91 28.24
C VAL A 348 7.69 12.97 27.26
N SER A 349 8.18 14.20 27.41
CA SER A 349 7.80 15.34 26.55
C SER A 349 8.51 15.29 25.20
N LEU A 350 7.95 15.97 24.19
CA LEU A 350 8.55 16.04 22.85
C LEU A 350 9.96 16.66 22.88
N GLU A 351 10.19 17.64 23.74
CA GLU A 351 11.47 18.31 23.97
C GLU A 351 12.50 17.33 24.57
N GLN A 352 12.06 16.45 25.48
CA GLN A 352 12.91 15.41 26.06
C GLN A 352 13.27 14.32 25.03
N PHE A 353 12.41 14.03 24.05
CA PHE A 353 12.78 13.20 22.90
C PHE A 353 13.77 13.91 21.97
N ARG A 354 13.51 15.18 21.64
CA ARG A 354 14.39 16.04 20.81
C ARG A 354 15.79 16.23 21.40
N ALA A 355 15.93 16.15 22.73
CA ALA A 355 17.22 16.20 23.40
C ALA A 355 18.09 14.93 23.23
N LYS A 356 17.54 13.82 22.71
CA LYS A 356 18.23 12.52 22.59
C LYS A 356 18.14 11.87 21.20
N LEU A 357 17.23 12.33 20.34
CA LEU A 357 16.95 11.80 19.00
C LEU A 357 16.92 12.96 17.97
N SER A 358 16.99 12.68 16.67
CA SER A 358 16.74 13.73 15.66
C SER A 358 15.29 14.19 15.70
N ASP A 359 15.01 15.43 15.27
CA ASP A 359 13.67 16.04 15.39
C ASP A 359 12.56 15.19 14.75
N ASP A 360 12.76 14.73 13.52
CA ASP A 360 11.83 13.81 12.82
C ASP A 360 11.56 12.54 13.64
N THR A 361 12.61 11.96 14.22
CA THR A 361 12.53 10.72 14.99
C THR A 361 11.83 10.94 16.33
N ALA A 362 12.08 12.09 16.97
CA ALA A 362 11.43 12.49 18.22
C ALA A 362 9.94 12.73 18.02
N ALA A 363 9.56 13.52 17.00
CA ALA A 363 8.17 13.81 16.66
C ALA A 363 7.42 12.54 16.22
N TRP A 364 8.03 11.70 15.38
CA TRP A 364 7.48 10.42 14.96
C TRP A 364 7.27 9.48 16.14
N LEU A 365 8.29 9.27 16.99
CA LEU A 365 8.19 8.37 18.15
C LEU A 365 7.13 8.86 19.15
N TYR A 366 7.08 10.16 19.42
CA TYR A 366 6.11 10.79 20.34
C TYR A 366 4.66 10.57 19.88
N GLY A 367 4.40 10.61 18.57
CA GLY A 367 3.08 10.26 18.01
C GLY A 367 2.81 8.75 18.06
N ILE A 368 3.78 7.94 17.64
CA ILE A 368 3.68 6.46 17.57
C ILE A 368 3.32 5.85 18.92
N ILE A 369 3.97 6.26 20.01
CA ILE A 369 3.66 5.71 21.35
C ILE A 369 2.26 6.10 21.86
N ARG A 370 1.63 7.13 21.28
CA ARG A 370 0.26 7.58 21.57
C ARG A 370 -0.77 7.06 20.55
N GLY A 371 -0.35 6.19 19.63
CA GLY A 371 -1.21 5.57 18.63
C GLY A 371 -1.40 6.35 17.34
N GLU A 372 -0.58 7.37 17.06
CA GLU A 372 -0.63 8.13 15.82
C GLU A 372 0.29 7.54 14.74
N ASP A 373 -0.31 6.97 13.69
CA ASP A 373 0.35 6.53 12.46
C ASP A 373 -0.47 7.01 11.25
N ARG A 374 0.15 7.85 10.40
CA ARG A 374 -0.46 8.36 9.16
C ARG A 374 -0.11 7.53 7.92
N SER A 375 0.36 6.29 8.07
CA SER A 375 0.70 5.45 6.92
C SER A 375 -0.54 5.04 6.10
N GLU A 376 -0.40 5.15 4.78
CA GLU A 376 -1.44 4.83 3.80
C GLU A 376 -1.54 3.32 3.54
N VAL A 377 -2.74 2.86 3.15
CA VAL A 377 -2.95 1.51 2.60
C VAL A 377 -2.70 1.58 1.10
N ASN A 378 -1.53 1.11 0.67
CA ASN A 378 -1.07 1.22 -0.71
C ASN A 378 -1.71 0.12 -1.60
N PRO A 379 -2.58 0.47 -2.57
CA PRO A 379 -3.31 -0.52 -3.37
C PRO A 379 -2.44 -1.30 -4.38
N ARG A 380 -1.13 -1.04 -4.45
CA ARG A 380 -0.19 -1.70 -5.38
C ARG A 380 0.12 -3.13 -4.94
N THR A 381 -0.79 -4.06 -5.23
CA THR A 381 -0.61 -5.51 -4.97
C THR A 381 0.37 -6.21 -5.95
N GLN A 382 0.93 -5.50 -6.91
CA GLN A 382 1.88 -6.01 -7.91
C GLN A 382 3.27 -6.33 -7.34
N ILE A 383 3.93 -7.36 -7.88
CA ILE A 383 5.28 -7.76 -7.47
C ILE A 383 6.34 -6.75 -7.98
N LYS A 384 7.24 -6.29 -7.11
CA LYS A 384 8.35 -5.38 -7.49
C LYS A 384 9.61 -6.09 -8.02
N SER A 385 9.88 -7.31 -7.53
CA SER A 385 10.98 -8.17 -7.97
C SER A 385 10.70 -9.64 -7.63
N MET A 386 11.31 -10.55 -8.38
CA MET A 386 11.29 -11.99 -8.13
C MET A 386 12.70 -12.46 -7.83
N LEU A 387 12.92 -13.03 -6.64
CA LEU A 387 14.16 -13.69 -6.24
C LEU A 387 13.99 -15.22 -6.30
N SER A 388 15.03 -15.91 -6.77
CA SER A 388 15.21 -17.36 -6.60
C SER A 388 16.63 -17.64 -6.08
N ALA A 389 16.73 -18.35 -4.95
CA ALA A 389 17.94 -18.40 -4.14
C ALA A 389 18.20 -19.76 -3.51
N LYS A 390 19.48 -20.11 -3.29
CA LYS A 390 19.93 -21.27 -2.52
C LYS A 390 21.13 -20.89 -1.66
N SER A 391 21.10 -21.30 -0.38
CA SER A 391 22.30 -21.34 0.47
C SER A 391 22.88 -22.74 0.46
N PHE A 392 24.21 -22.85 0.45
CA PHE A 392 24.93 -24.10 0.28
C PHE A 392 25.66 -24.49 1.58
N ARG A 393 25.63 -25.77 1.92
CA ARG A 393 26.38 -26.39 3.02
C ARG A 393 26.74 -27.83 2.61
N PRO A 394 27.99 -28.14 2.21
CA PRO A 394 29.12 -27.23 2.02
C PRO A 394 28.90 -26.21 0.87
N SER A 395 29.78 -25.21 0.78
CA SER A 395 29.81 -24.24 -0.32
C SER A 395 30.10 -24.90 -1.68
N ILE A 396 29.58 -24.32 -2.77
CA ILE A 396 29.95 -24.70 -4.15
C ILE A 396 31.19 -23.94 -4.62
N ASN A 397 31.98 -24.54 -5.52
CA ASN A 397 33.37 -24.13 -5.76
C ASN A 397 33.76 -24.01 -7.25
N ASN A 398 32.84 -24.27 -8.19
CA ASN A 398 33.09 -24.16 -9.62
C ASN A 398 31.83 -23.74 -10.41
N LEU A 399 32.03 -23.35 -11.67
CA LEU A 399 30.96 -22.89 -12.56
C LEU A 399 29.91 -23.98 -12.80
N ASP A 400 30.32 -25.24 -13.00
CA ASP A 400 29.41 -26.34 -13.34
C ASP A 400 28.40 -26.64 -12.22
N GLN A 401 28.84 -26.54 -10.95
CA GLN A 401 27.95 -26.63 -9.80
C GLN A 401 26.95 -25.46 -9.77
N ALA A 402 27.39 -24.24 -10.08
CA ALA A 402 26.52 -23.06 -10.06
C ALA A 402 25.53 -23.02 -11.24
N ASP A 403 25.95 -23.44 -12.44
CA ASP A 403 25.12 -23.55 -13.65
C ASP A 403 23.89 -24.43 -13.41
N LYS A 404 24.05 -25.56 -12.71
CA LYS A 404 22.95 -26.45 -12.32
C LYS A 404 21.89 -25.72 -11.49
N TRP A 405 22.32 -24.90 -10.52
CA TRP A 405 21.41 -24.07 -9.72
C TRP A 405 20.83 -22.89 -10.51
N LEU A 406 21.60 -22.30 -11.43
CA LEU A 406 21.11 -21.22 -12.30
C LEU A 406 19.94 -21.68 -13.18
N ARG A 407 19.96 -22.91 -13.71
CA ARG A 407 18.79 -23.47 -14.44
C ARG A 407 17.55 -23.52 -13.55
N ILE A 408 17.68 -24.09 -12.34
CA ILE A 408 16.58 -24.12 -11.36
C ILE A 408 16.11 -22.71 -10.99
N PHE A 409 17.01 -21.73 -10.89
CA PHE A 409 16.63 -20.34 -10.58
C PHE A 409 15.91 -19.65 -11.73
N ALA A 410 16.39 -19.84 -12.96
CA ALA A 410 15.76 -19.32 -14.17
C ALA A 410 14.34 -19.88 -14.32
N ALA A 411 14.16 -21.19 -14.10
CA ALA A 411 12.87 -21.87 -14.18
C ALA A 411 11.86 -21.43 -13.11
N ASP A 412 12.29 -21.29 -11.84
CA ASP A 412 11.49 -20.73 -10.74
C ASP A 412 10.99 -19.32 -11.10
N ILE A 413 11.90 -18.45 -11.57
CA ILE A 413 11.56 -17.09 -11.98
C ILE A 413 10.64 -17.11 -13.20
N TYR A 414 10.92 -17.92 -14.22
CA TYR A 414 10.12 -17.99 -15.45
C TYR A 414 8.69 -18.46 -15.18
N GLY A 415 8.51 -19.55 -14.41
CA GLY A 415 7.18 -20.03 -14.03
C GLY A 415 6.36 -18.96 -13.33
N ARG A 416 6.98 -18.16 -12.46
CA ARG A 416 6.32 -17.04 -11.76
C ARG A 416 6.10 -15.80 -12.64
N LEU A 417 6.91 -15.60 -13.69
CA LEU A 417 6.69 -14.57 -14.70
C LEU A 417 5.51 -14.91 -15.62
N ILE A 418 5.28 -16.20 -15.91
CA ILE A 418 4.04 -16.66 -16.55
C ILE A 418 2.82 -16.28 -15.69
N GLU A 419 2.89 -16.48 -14.37
CA GLU A 419 1.80 -16.09 -13.45
C GLU A 419 1.53 -14.58 -13.37
N GLU A 420 2.53 -13.71 -13.56
CA GLU A 420 2.36 -12.26 -13.70
C GLU A 420 1.96 -11.84 -15.13
N GLY A 421 1.81 -12.78 -16.06
CA GLY A 421 1.31 -12.54 -17.41
C GLY A 421 2.34 -12.05 -18.43
N VAL A 422 3.59 -12.54 -18.35
CA VAL A 422 4.65 -12.19 -19.31
C VAL A 422 4.34 -12.64 -20.74
N LEU A 423 3.59 -13.74 -20.88
CA LEU A 423 3.22 -14.33 -22.18
C LEU A 423 2.17 -13.47 -22.90
N GLU A 424 1.16 -12.97 -22.17
CA GLU A 424 0.15 -12.05 -22.70
C GLU A 424 0.64 -10.59 -22.66
N HIS A 425 1.95 -10.37 -22.50
CA HIS A 425 2.63 -9.08 -22.40
C HIS A 425 2.06 -8.10 -21.36
N LYS A 426 1.31 -8.61 -20.37
CA LYS A 426 0.73 -7.80 -19.28
C LYS A 426 1.82 -7.13 -18.46
N ARG A 427 2.96 -7.81 -18.28
CA ARG A 427 4.04 -7.38 -17.38
C ARG A 427 5.41 -7.92 -17.81
N ARG A 428 6.45 -7.08 -17.79
CA ARG A 428 7.81 -7.44 -18.24
C ARG A 428 8.89 -6.97 -17.25
N PRO A 429 9.84 -7.82 -16.82
CA PRO A 429 11.01 -7.38 -16.04
C PRO A 429 12.05 -6.69 -16.94
N LYS A 430 12.71 -5.64 -16.43
CA LYS A 430 13.76 -4.90 -17.14
C LYS A 430 15.18 -5.27 -16.75
N THR A 431 15.39 -5.87 -15.58
CA THR A 431 16.72 -6.18 -15.06
C THR A 431 16.80 -7.61 -14.54
N ALA A 432 17.94 -8.24 -14.80
CA ALA A 432 18.35 -9.48 -14.17
C ALA A 432 19.55 -9.18 -13.25
N ALA A 433 19.51 -9.63 -12.00
CA ALA A 433 20.59 -9.41 -11.03
C ALA A 433 20.96 -10.71 -10.31
N LEU A 434 22.27 -10.96 -10.23
CA LEU A 434 22.86 -12.09 -9.55
C LEU A 434 23.54 -11.61 -8.28
N HIS A 435 23.19 -12.22 -7.14
CA HIS A 435 23.83 -11.99 -5.85
C HIS A 435 24.55 -13.27 -5.42
N HIS A 436 25.72 -13.12 -4.79
CA HIS A 436 26.49 -14.22 -4.23
C HIS A 436 27.08 -13.85 -2.86
N ARG A 437 27.40 -14.86 -2.05
CA ARG A 437 28.07 -14.68 -0.76
C ARG A 437 29.34 -15.53 -0.64
N GLN A 438 30.47 -14.86 -0.46
CA GLN A 438 31.79 -15.45 -0.23
C GLN A 438 32.17 -15.19 1.25
N GLY A 439 32.05 -16.21 2.09
CA GLY A 439 32.18 -16.06 3.55
C GLY A 439 31.14 -15.10 4.12
N VAL A 440 31.58 -13.95 4.64
CA VAL A 440 30.71 -12.87 5.17
C VAL A 440 30.34 -11.85 4.08
N GLN A 441 31.14 -11.69 3.03
CA GLN A 441 30.90 -10.67 2.00
C GLN A 441 29.75 -11.09 1.08
N VAL A 442 28.74 -10.22 0.94
CA VAL A 442 27.71 -10.31 -0.10
C VAL A 442 28.05 -9.31 -1.19
N LYS A 443 27.96 -9.75 -2.45
CA LYS A 443 28.26 -8.97 -3.66
C LYS A 443 27.22 -9.27 -4.74
N SER A 444 27.09 -8.39 -5.72
CA SER A 444 26.13 -8.56 -6.82
C SER A 444 26.55 -7.87 -8.12
N ARG A 445 26.08 -8.43 -9.23
CA ARG A 445 26.15 -7.85 -10.58
C ARG A 445 24.73 -7.83 -11.18
N GLN A 446 24.46 -6.91 -12.09
CA GLN A 446 23.17 -6.80 -12.78
C GLN A 446 23.34 -6.44 -14.26
N LEU A 447 22.40 -6.88 -15.09
CA LEU A 447 22.30 -6.57 -16.51
C LEU A 447 20.87 -6.14 -16.87
N PRO A 448 20.69 -5.27 -17.87
CA PRO A 448 19.39 -5.04 -18.48
C PRO A 448 18.95 -6.30 -19.25
N ILE A 449 17.65 -6.58 -19.22
CA ILE A 449 17.02 -7.60 -20.06
C ILE A 449 16.70 -6.93 -21.41
N PRO A 450 17.17 -7.45 -22.57
CA PRO A 450 16.95 -6.81 -23.86
C PRO A 450 15.46 -6.61 -24.15
N GLY A 451 15.06 -5.39 -24.53
CA GLY A 451 13.63 -5.03 -24.66
C GLY A 451 12.87 -5.84 -25.72
N SER A 452 13.54 -6.25 -26.79
CA SER A 452 12.97 -6.99 -27.92
C SER A 452 12.97 -8.52 -27.76
N ALA A 453 13.61 -9.08 -26.73
CA ALA A 453 13.70 -10.53 -26.56
C ALA A 453 12.40 -11.14 -26.01
N THR A 454 12.12 -12.39 -26.38
CA THR A 454 11.20 -13.24 -25.60
C THR A 454 11.72 -13.39 -24.17
N ILE A 455 10.83 -13.52 -23.19
CA ILE A 455 11.24 -13.89 -21.83
C ILE A 455 10.92 -15.38 -21.66
N ASP A 456 11.96 -16.17 -21.54
CA ASP A 456 11.93 -17.62 -21.44
C ASP A 456 12.99 -18.11 -20.42
N GLU A 457 13.00 -19.41 -20.12
CA GLU A 457 13.94 -20.01 -19.16
C GLU A 457 15.40 -19.87 -19.62
N ASP A 458 15.68 -20.05 -20.91
CA ASP A 458 17.04 -20.02 -21.43
C ASP A 458 17.63 -18.61 -21.46
N LEU A 459 16.87 -17.55 -21.81
CA LEU A 459 17.35 -16.16 -21.67
C LEU A 459 17.71 -15.83 -20.22
N LEU A 460 16.87 -16.22 -19.26
CA LEU A 460 17.13 -15.97 -17.83
C LEU A 460 18.34 -16.77 -17.34
N PHE A 461 18.53 -17.99 -17.83
CA PHE A 461 19.71 -18.81 -17.56
C PHE A 461 20.98 -18.18 -18.13
N ASP A 462 20.99 -17.75 -19.40
CA ASP A 462 22.17 -17.17 -20.05
C ASP A 462 22.54 -15.78 -19.49
N LEU A 463 21.57 -14.97 -19.10
CA LEU A 463 21.81 -13.75 -18.33
C LEU A 463 22.44 -14.07 -16.97
N GLY A 464 21.89 -15.04 -16.23
CA GLY A 464 22.45 -15.50 -14.96
C GLY A 464 23.88 -16.06 -15.09
N LYS A 465 24.14 -16.81 -16.16
CA LYS A 465 25.45 -17.39 -16.48
C LYS A 465 26.47 -16.34 -16.93
N THR A 466 26.03 -15.31 -17.64
CA THR A 466 26.87 -14.15 -18.02
C THR A 466 27.26 -13.35 -16.77
N LEU A 467 26.32 -13.10 -15.87
CA LEU A 467 26.58 -12.46 -14.57
C LEU A 467 27.54 -13.30 -13.71
N LEU A 468 27.36 -14.63 -13.69
CA LEU A 468 28.23 -15.55 -12.94
C LEU A 468 29.66 -15.56 -13.49
N ARG A 469 29.84 -15.57 -14.81
CA ARG A 469 31.15 -15.46 -15.46
C ARG A 469 31.87 -14.17 -15.06
N GLN A 470 31.19 -13.03 -15.05
CA GLN A 470 31.76 -11.75 -14.58
C GLN A 470 32.28 -11.87 -13.13
N VAL A 471 31.44 -12.38 -12.22
CA VAL A 471 31.79 -12.59 -10.80
C VAL A 471 32.95 -13.58 -10.61
N ALA A 472 33.08 -14.58 -11.49
CA ALA A 472 34.19 -15.52 -11.48
C ALA A 472 35.50 -14.88 -11.98
N THR A 473 35.45 -14.08 -13.05
CA THR A 473 36.61 -13.29 -13.54
C THR A 473 37.07 -12.25 -12.51
N ASP A 474 36.15 -11.66 -11.75
CA ASP A 474 36.43 -10.80 -10.58
C ASP A 474 37.13 -11.54 -9.41
N GLY A 475 37.43 -12.85 -9.55
CA GLY A 475 38.11 -13.66 -8.54
C GLY A 475 37.31 -13.91 -7.26
N SER A 476 36.01 -13.57 -7.24
CA SER A 476 35.20 -13.50 -6.01
C SER A 476 34.02 -14.47 -5.93
N ALA A 477 33.87 -15.34 -6.92
CA ALA A 477 32.82 -16.37 -6.92
C ALA A 477 32.99 -17.43 -5.81
N TRP A 478 34.22 -17.93 -5.58
CA TRP A 478 34.45 -19.19 -4.86
C TRP A 478 35.23 -18.99 -3.54
N PRO A 479 34.96 -19.76 -2.47
CA PRO A 479 33.85 -20.69 -2.31
C PRO A 479 32.51 -19.95 -2.08
N CYS A 480 31.46 -20.35 -2.79
CA CYS A 480 30.15 -19.70 -2.76
C CYS A 480 29.22 -20.36 -1.73
N ALA A 481 28.86 -19.61 -0.68
CA ALA A 481 27.99 -20.08 0.42
C ALA A 481 26.50 -19.77 0.18
N ASN A 482 26.18 -18.91 -0.79
CA ASN A 482 24.83 -18.60 -1.24
C ASN A 482 24.90 -17.97 -2.63
N LEU A 483 24.00 -18.38 -3.52
CA LEU A 483 23.81 -17.81 -4.85
C LEU A 483 22.31 -17.55 -5.05
N SER A 484 21.97 -16.46 -5.74
CA SER A 484 20.60 -16.16 -6.10
C SER A 484 20.51 -15.31 -7.37
N LEU A 485 19.63 -15.70 -8.28
CA LEU A 485 19.22 -14.90 -9.43
C LEU A 485 17.93 -14.14 -9.07
N SER A 486 17.74 -12.97 -9.68
CA SER A 486 16.51 -12.21 -9.57
C SER A 486 16.15 -11.51 -10.87
N ALA A 487 14.86 -11.29 -11.08
CA ALA A 487 14.29 -10.44 -12.12
C ALA A 487 13.52 -9.28 -11.49
N GLY A 488 13.64 -8.07 -12.02
CA GLY A 488 13.06 -6.87 -11.42
C GLY A 488 12.92 -5.70 -12.38
N GLY A 489 12.58 -4.54 -11.82
CA GLY A 489 12.33 -3.31 -12.60
C GLY A 489 11.13 -3.44 -13.53
N PHE A 490 10.06 -4.11 -13.08
CA PHE A 490 8.89 -4.43 -13.90
C PHE A 490 8.24 -3.18 -14.53
N GLU A 491 7.90 -3.29 -15.81
CA GLU A 491 6.91 -2.45 -16.47
C GLU A 491 5.62 -3.24 -16.73
N ASP A 492 4.50 -2.52 -16.74
CA ASP A 492 3.23 -3.03 -17.23
C ASP A 492 3.13 -2.79 -18.74
N GLY A 493 2.48 -3.69 -19.48
CA GLY A 493 2.41 -3.66 -20.94
C GLY A 493 1.54 -2.52 -21.51
N VAL A 494 1.75 -2.21 -22.79
CA VAL A 494 0.96 -1.19 -23.51
C VAL A 494 -0.45 -1.69 -23.78
N SER A 495 -1.35 -1.47 -22.83
CA SER A 495 -2.76 -1.93 -22.82
C SER A 495 -3.68 -1.31 -23.89
N LYS A 496 -3.12 -0.53 -24.84
CA LYS A 496 -3.86 0.16 -25.90
C LYS A 496 -3.20 0.10 -27.30
N ASN A 497 -2.29 -0.84 -27.54
CA ASN A 497 -1.89 -1.13 -28.92
C ASN A 497 -3.04 -1.87 -29.63
N GLN A 498 -3.90 -1.12 -30.34
CA GLN A 498 -4.58 -1.68 -31.51
C GLN A 498 -3.51 -2.17 -32.50
N ALA A 499 -3.81 -3.24 -33.24
CA ALA A 499 -2.82 -3.90 -34.09
C ALA A 499 -2.24 -2.96 -35.15
N ILE A 500 -0.95 -3.14 -35.45
CA ILE A 500 -0.20 -2.35 -36.45
C ILE A 500 -0.83 -2.48 -37.86
N ASP A 501 -1.64 -3.51 -38.08
CA ASP A 501 -2.55 -3.69 -39.22
C ASP A 501 -3.35 -2.41 -39.55
N GLY A 502 -3.87 -1.72 -38.53
CA GLY A 502 -4.58 -0.45 -38.68
C GLY A 502 -3.71 0.74 -39.11
N PHE A 503 -2.38 0.60 -39.04
CA PHE A 503 -1.40 1.62 -39.43
C PHE A 503 -0.72 1.32 -40.77
N LEU A 504 -0.76 0.06 -41.24
CA LEU A 504 -0.21 -0.38 -42.53
C LEU A 504 -1.21 -0.28 -43.69
N LEU A 505 -2.52 -0.20 -43.40
CA LEU A 505 -3.58 -0.08 -44.41
C LEU A 505 -3.68 1.34 -45.01
N ARG A 506 -2.77 1.68 -45.93
CA ARG A 506 -2.95 2.83 -46.85
C ARG A 506 -3.86 2.44 -48.01
N GLY A 507 -5.09 2.95 -48.02
CA GLY A 507 -6.05 2.80 -49.12
C GLY A 507 -7.47 2.50 -48.65
N ASP A 508 -8.40 2.31 -49.59
CA ASP A 508 -9.84 2.20 -49.32
C ASP A 508 -10.29 0.98 -48.49
N GLN A 509 -9.38 0.04 -48.17
CA GLN A 509 -9.69 -1.10 -47.30
C GLN A 509 -9.97 -0.71 -45.84
N ALA A 510 -9.51 0.47 -45.38
CA ALA A 510 -9.67 0.94 -44.00
C ALA A 510 -11.12 1.35 -43.60
N LYS A 511 -12.13 1.16 -44.46
CA LYS A 511 -13.51 1.64 -44.26
C LYS A 511 -14.53 0.60 -43.80
N ASN A 512 -14.16 -0.68 -43.74
CA ASN A 512 -15.11 -1.80 -43.56
C ASN A 512 -14.98 -2.57 -42.22
N LEU A 513 -14.33 -2.00 -41.20
CA LEU A 513 -14.19 -2.64 -39.88
C LEU A 513 -14.53 -1.67 -38.74
N ALA A 514 -15.83 -1.58 -38.42
CA ALA A 514 -16.29 -1.07 -37.13
C ALA A 514 -16.45 -2.26 -36.14
N PRO A 515 -16.12 -2.11 -34.85
CA PRO A 515 -16.23 -3.20 -33.88
C PRO A 515 -17.70 -3.52 -33.55
N PRO A 516 -18.06 -4.80 -33.32
CA PRO A 516 -19.43 -5.17 -32.98
C PRO A 516 -19.81 -4.71 -31.57
N GLY A 517 -20.99 -4.11 -31.44
CA GLY A 517 -21.60 -3.85 -30.14
C GLY A 517 -21.97 -5.16 -29.43
N ARG A 518 -21.96 -5.15 -28.09
CA ARG A 518 -22.49 -6.26 -27.30
C ARG A 518 -24.01 -6.17 -27.25
N ASN A 519 -24.69 -7.18 -27.81
CA ASN A 519 -26.13 -7.30 -27.70
C ASN A 519 -26.56 -7.54 -26.25
N HIS A 520 -27.51 -6.74 -25.76
CA HIS A 520 -28.46 -7.19 -24.74
C HIS A 520 -29.62 -7.89 -25.44
N THR A 521 -30.13 -8.96 -24.85
CA THR A 521 -31.34 -9.67 -25.28
C THR A 521 -32.48 -9.37 -24.31
N MET A 522 -33.58 -8.78 -24.79
CA MET A 522 -34.95 -9.12 -24.37
C MET A 522 -35.95 -8.53 -25.38
N ASP A 523 -36.71 -9.45 -25.99
CA ASP A 523 -38.09 -9.40 -26.48
C ASP A 523 -38.62 -8.25 -27.37
N GLU A 524 -39.69 -8.59 -28.08
CA GLU A 524 -40.24 -7.88 -29.24
C GLU A 524 -41.32 -6.87 -28.85
N LEU A 525 -41.49 -5.83 -29.67
CA LEU A 525 -42.76 -5.62 -30.39
C LEU A 525 -42.60 -4.60 -31.54
N SER A 526 -43.40 -4.81 -32.59
CA SER A 526 -43.49 -4.07 -33.85
C SER A 526 -44.04 -2.63 -33.68
N THR A 527 -43.93 -1.67 -34.61
CA THR A 527 -44.03 -1.77 -36.08
C THR A 527 -43.21 -0.74 -36.90
N GLU A 528 -42.87 -1.17 -38.12
CA GLU A 528 -42.68 -0.44 -39.40
C GLU A 528 -42.88 1.10 -39.43
N HIS A 529 -41.91 1.82 -40.03
CA HIS A 529 -42.09 2.42 -41.38
C HIS A 529 -40.74 2.80 -42.03
N GLU A 530 -40.76 3.26 -43.29
CA GLU A 530 -39.70 3.04 -44.29
C GLU A 530 -39.02 4.33 -44.83
N GLN A 531 -38.00 4.15 -45.68
CA GLN A 531 -37.49 5.06 -46.75
C GLN A 531 -36.39 6.12 -46.48
N SER A 532 -35.18 5.75 -46.89
CA SER A 532 -34.45 6.35 -48.04
C SER A 532 -33.80 7.75 -47.95
N ALA A 533 -32.54 7.75 -47.49
CA ALA A 533 -31.34 8.24 -48.19
C ALA A 533 -31.24 9.66 -48.81
N LYS A 534 -30.11 10.35 -48.50
CA LYS A 534 -29.20 10.97 -49.49
C LYS A 534 -27.80 11.27 -48.92
N LYS A 535 -26.78 11.33 -49.79
CA LYS A 535 -25.34 11.53 -49.44
C LYS A 535 -24.86 12.93 -49.81
N ARG A 536 -23.88 13.48 -49.07
CA ARG A 536 -22.75 14.24 -49.66
C ARG A 536 -21.53 14.30 -48.72
N ARG A 537 -20.35 14.57 -49.28
CA ARG A 537 -19.02 14.58 -48.61
C ARG A 537 -18.39 15.99 -48.63
N LYS A 538 -17.54 16.28 -47.65
CA LYS A 538 -16.36 17.18 -47.75
C LYS A 538 -15.34 16.68 -46.72
N LEU A 539 -14.21 16.08 -47.12
CA LEU A 539 -12.92 16.66 -47.57
C LEU A 539 -12.07 17.24 -46.43
N GLU A 540 -10.76 17.00 -46.52
CA GLU A 540 -9.76 17.06 -45.45
C GLU A 540 -8.95 18.37 -45.49
N ASP A 541 -8.27 18.72 -44.40
CA ASP A 541 -6.80 18.88 -44.44
C ASP A 541 -6.15 18.69 -43.04
N ASN A 542 -4.84 18.59 -43.04
CA ASN A 542 -3.88 18.47 -41.95
C ASN A 542 -3.63 19.87 -41.30
N GLY A 543 -3.00 20.03 -40.15
CA GLY A 543 -2.31 19.10 -39.25
C GLY A 543 -0.99 19.72 -38.78
N LEU A 544 -0.77 19.82 -37.47
CA LEU A 544 0.40 20.50 -36.89
C LEU A 544 1.37 19.53 -36.22
N GLY A 545 2.56 19.41 -36.82
CA GLY A 545 3.68 18.70 -36.20
C GLY A 545 5.02 19.12 -36.78
N ARG A 546 5.87 19.74 -35.95
CA ARG A 546 7.34 19.80 -36.06
C ARG A 546 7.92 20.67 -34.96
N PHE A 547 8.80 20.10 -34.13
CA PHE A 547 9.88 20.82 -33.47
C PHE A 547 11.06 19.88 -33.23
N PHE A 548 12.10 19.99 -34.05
CA PHE A 548 13.50 20.10 -33.61
C PHE A 548 14.47 20.21 -34.80
N ASN A 549 15.41 21.17 -34.72
CA ASN A 549 16.66 21.30 -35.50
C ASN A 549 16.55 21.52 -37.04
N LYS A 550 17.31 22.43 -37.69
CA LYS A 550 18.57 23.13 -37.31
C LYS A 550 18.64 24.60 -37.76
N GLN A 551 19.63 25.31 -37.22
CA GLN A 551 20.29 26.57 -37.67
C GLN A 551 21.02 26.40 -39.04
N PRO A 552 21.59 27.46 -39.71
CA PRO A 552 22.01 28.76 -39.15
C PRO A 552 21.79 30.07 -39.98
N GLU A 553 22.09 31.19 -39.29
CA GLU A 553 22.76 32.44 -39.76
C GLU A 553 22.09 33.58 -40.57
N ALA A 554 22.62 34.78 -40.30
CA ALA A 554 22.70 36.04 -41.07
C ALA A 554 21.51 37.04 -41.16
N ASN A 555 21.75 38.22 -40.55
CA ASN A 555 21.42 39.61 -40.96
C ASN A 555 19.99 40.07 -41.35
N GLY A 556 19.46 41.00 -40.54
CA GLY A 556 19.42 42.42 -40.97
C GLY A 556 18.06 43.14 -41.09
N THR A 557 17.95 44.32 -40.45
CA THR A 557 17.06 45.49 -40.74
C THR A 557 15.53 45.27 -40.85
N VAL A 558 14.66 45.86 -40.00
CA VAL A 558 14.32 47.28 -39.70
C VAL A 558 13.31 47.92 -40.69
N GLY A 559 12.21 48.45 -40.14
CA GLY A 559 11.11 49.21 -40.78
C GLY A 559 9.79 49.00 -40.01
N SER A 560 9.32 49.95 -39.19
CA SER A 560 8.43 51.11 -39.53
C SER A 560 6.98 50.68 -39.80
N SER A 561 6.04 50.82 -38.83
CA SER A 561 5.16 52.00 -38.59
C SER A 561 4.06 52.15 -39.66
N GLU A 562 2.84 52.67 -39.42
CA GLU A 562 2.29 53.57 -38.39
C GLU A 562 0.73 53.52 -38.39
N GLN A 563 0.04 54.05 -37.35
CA GLN A 563 -1.32 54.70 -37.25
C GLN A 563 -2.53 54.27 -38.16
N ASP A 564 -3.84 54.49 -37.88
CA ASP A 564 -4.63 55.16 -36.82
C ASP A 564 -6.07 54.53 -36.77
N GLN A 565 -6.89 54.60 -35.69
CA GLN A 565 -8.00 55.56 -35.39
C GLN A 565 -9.00 55.87 -36.55
N THR A 566 -10.35 56.02 -36.43
CA THR A 566 -11.38 55.90 -35.33
C THR A 566 -12.82 55.99 -35.92
N ALA A 567 -13.87 55.60 -35.14
CA ALA A 567 -15.28 56.09 -35.19
C ALA A 567 -16.20 55.79 -36.42
N ASP A 568 -17.55 55.90 -36.42
CA ASP A 568 -18.63 55.73 -35.39
C ASP A 568 -20.06 55.78 -36.05
N ALA A 569 -21.11 55.23 -35.39
CA ALA A 569 -22.58 55.41 -35.58
C ALA A 569 -23.24 55.05 -36.97
N SER A 570 -24.58 54.96 -37.18
CA SER A 570 -25.80 55.15 -36.34
C SER A 570 -27.04 54.31 -36.79
N GLU A 571 -28.00 54.09 -35.87
CA GLU A 571 -29.51 53.95 -35.96
C GLU A 571 -30.22 53.22 -37.14
N PHE A 572 -31.33 52.46 -36.96
CA PHE A 572 -32.71 52.92 -36.62
C PHE A 572 -33.69 51.77 -36.16
N LYS A 573 -34.90 52.16 -35.70
CA LYS A 573 -36.10 51.34 -35.31
C LYS A 573 -37.37 51.89 -36.05
N PRO A 574 -38.66 51.52 -35.80
CA PRO A 574 -39.32 50.49 -34.94
C PRO A 574 -40.19 49.50 -35.79
N ASP A 575 -41.08 48.60 -35.32
CA ASP A 575 -42.09 48.61 -34.22
C ASP A 575 -42.55 47.14 -33.87
N ASN A 576 -43.63 46.75 -33.16
CA ASN A 576 -44.88 47.41 -32.72
C ASN A 576 -45.59 46.71 -31.51
N VAL A 577 -46.70 47.34 -31.05
CA VAL A 577 -47.98 46.84 -30.45
C VAL A 577 -48.27 45.31 -30.52
N GLN A 578 -48.95 44.57 -29.60
CA GLN A 578 -49.59 44.69 -28.24
C GLN A 578 -50.16 43.25 -27.84
N LEU A 579 -50.84 42.87 -26.73
CA LEU A 579 -51.31 43.45 -25.43
C LEU A 579 -51.68 42.31 -24.41
N PHE A 580 -51.92 42.70 -23.14
CA PHE A 580 -52.71 42.08 -22.05
C PHE A 580 -52.23 40.82 -21.28
N GLU A 581 -52.87 40.61 -20.11
CA GLU A 581 -52.27 40.17 -18.84
C GLU A 581 -53.02 38.99 -18.15
N ASP A 582 -52.52 38.64 -16.94
CA ASP A 582 -53.07 37.76 -15.89
C ASP A 582 -53.06 36.22 -16.04
N VAL A 583 -52.73 35.41 -15.01
CA VAL A 583 -51.71 35.46 -13.91
C VAL A 583 -51.79 34.13 -13.11
N LEU A 584 -50.64 33.54 -12.72
CA LEU A 584 -50.48 32.38 -11.77
C LEU A 584 -51.18 31.05 -12.19
N LEU A 585 -50.47 29.94 -12.48
CA LEU A 585 -49.53 29.20 -11.61
C LEU A 585 -48.72 28.11 -12.37
N SER A 586 -47.69 27.57 -11.71
CA SER A 586 -46.92 26.33 -11.96
C SER A 586 -45.77 26.30 -13.01
N ASP A 587 -44.67 25.68 -12.58
CA ASP A 587 -43.49 25.10 -13.25
C ASP A 587 -42.92 25.68 -14.56
N GLN A 588 -41.69 26.25 -14.46
CA GLN A 588 -40.52 25.62 -15.12
C GLN A 588 -39.14 26.10 -14.62
N ALA A 589 -38.15 25.24 -14.83
CA ALA A 589 -36.78 25.24 -14.32
C ALA A 589 -35.95 26.53 -14.49
N GLU A 590 -35.24 26.92 -13.43
CA GLU A 590 -34.09 27.84 -13.52
C GLU A 590 -32.83 27.08 -13.95
N LEU A 591 -32.14 27.57 -15.00
CA LEU A 591 -30.79 27.12 -15.34
C LEU A 591 -29.77 27.81 -14.45
N SER A 592 -29.09 27.05 -13.58
CA SER A 592 -27.91 27.54 -12.86
C SER A 592 -26.74 27.75 -13.84
N THR A 593 -26.46 29.00 -14.17
CA THR A 593 -25.33 29.39 -15.02
C THR A 593 -24.01 29.11 -14.31
N TRP A 594 -23.19 28.19 -14.84
CA TRP A 594 -21.87 27.90 -14.28
C TRP A 594 -20.94 29.11 -14.37
N SER A 595 -20.64 29.70 -13.22
CA SER A 595 -19.71 30.82 -13.10
C SER A 595 -18.27 30.31 -13.13
N VAL A 596 -17.43 30.98 -13.92
CA VAL A 596 -16.05 30.56 -14.23
C VAL A 596 -15.09 31.67 -13.82
N TYR A 597 -14.14 31.30 -12.95
CA TYR A 597 -13.01 32.13 -12.56
C TYR A 597 -11.89 32.07 -13.60
N ASN A 598 -11.33 33.22 -13.98
CA ASN A 598 -10.16 33.30 -14.84
C ASN A 598 -8.95 33.77 -14.02
N CYS A 599 -8.01 32.86 -13.74
CA CYS A 599 -6.86 33.17 -12.90
C CYS A 599 -5.92 34.19 -13.57
N PRO A 600 -5.67 35.37 -12.96
CA PRO A 600 -4.81 36.40 -13.55
C PRO A 600 -3.32 35.99 -13.59
N ARG A 601 -2.89 35.03 -12.76
CA ARG A 601 -1.48 34.58 -12.71
C ARG A 601 -1.08 33.65 -13.86
N CYS A 602 -2.01 32.98 -14.53
CA CYS A 602 -1.69 32.10 -15.67
C CYS A 602 -2.77 31.99 -16.77
N GLY A 603 -3.82 32.82 -16.75
CA GLY A 603 -4.85 32.86 -17.78
C GLY A 603 -5.72 31.61 -17.90
N LYS A 604 -5.79 30.76 -16.86
CA LYS A 604 -6.62 29.56 -16.86
C LYS A 604 -8.05 29.88 -16.43
N ALA A 605 -9.01 29.35 -17.18
CA ALA A 605 -10.42 29.26 -16.79
C ALA A 605 -10.64 28.05 -15.88
N ILE A 606 -11.32 28.27 -14.75
CA ILE A 606 -11.51 27.32 -13.63
C ILE A 606 -12.92 27.55 -13.07
N GLN A 607 -13.57 26.53 -12.49
CA GLN A 607 -14.83 26.76 -11.76
C GLN A 607 -14.53 27.51 -10.44
N ILE A 608 -15.43 28.37 -9.97
CA ILE A 608 -15.21 29.20 -8.76
C ILE A 608 -14.86 28.33 -7.55
N ASP A 609 -15.50 27.17 -7.40
CA ASP A 609 -15.25 26.14 -6.38
C ASP A 609 -13.77 25.66 -6.29
N GLY A 610 -12.96 25.95 -7.31
CA GLY A 610 -11.52 25.62 -7.40
C GLY A 610 -10.59 26.83 -7.46
N GLU A 611 -11.07 28.06 -7.18
CA GLU A 611 -10.21 29.25 -7.12
C GLU A 611 -9.15 29.15 -6.02
N GLU A 612 -9.55 28.76 -4.80
CA GLU A 612 -8.62 28.64 -3.66
C GLU A 612 -7.54 27.59 -3.90
N GLU A 613 -7.91 26.36 -4.29
CA GLU A 613 -6.95 25.30 -4.61
C GLU A 613 -5.96 25.70 -5.72
N HIS A 614 -6.41 26.54 -6.68
CA HIS A 614 -5.54 27.04 -7.72
C HIS A 614 -4.59 28.15 -7.25
N ASN A 615 -5.05 29.04 -6.37
CA ASN A 615 -4.21 30.08 -5.78
C ASN A 615 -3.17 29.48 -4.82
N ASP A 616 -3.54 28.46 -4.03
CA ASP A 616 -2.59 27.65 -3.23
C ASP A 616 -1.55 26.94 -4.11
N TRP A 617 -1.95 26.44 -5.28
CA TRP A 617 -1.00 25.85 -6.25
C TRP A 617 0.04 26.87 -6.74
N HIS A 618 -0.35 28.14 -6.95
CA HIS A 618 0.61 29.20 -7.27
C HIS A 618 1.51 29.54 -6.08
N TYR A 619 0.98 29.59 -4.86
CA TYR A 619 1.75 29.89 -3.66
C TYR A 619 2.82 28.80 -3.36
N ALA A 620 2.46 27.52 -3.52
CA ALA A 620 3.41 26.41 -3.44
C ALA A 620 4.49 26.47 -4.55
N LYS A 621 4.12 26.97 -5.73
CA LYS A 621 5.02 27.21 -6.87
C LYS A 621 6.04 28.34 -6.60
N ASP A 622 5.62 29.38 -5.89
CA ASP A 622 6.49 30.47 -5.47
C ASP A 622 7.49 29.97 -4.41
N LEU A 623 7.01 29.25 -3.39
CA LEU A 623 7.86 28.63 -2.36
C LEU A 623 8.92 27.67 -2.94
N GLU A 624 8.55 26.77 -3.85
CA GLU A 624 9.50 25.89 -4.58
C GLU A 624 10.60 26.71 -5.29
N THR A 625 10.24 27.88 -5.81
CA THR A 625 11.15 28.76 -6.53
C THR A 625 12.08 29.53 -5.58
N GLU A 626 11.58 29.98 -4.43
CA GLU A 626 12.37 30.62 -3.37
C GLU A 626 13.37 29.64 -2.74
N GLU A 627 12.94 28.41 -2.40
CA GLU A 627 13.83 27.38 -1.86
C GLU A 627 14.97 27.03 -2.83
N MET A 628 14.69 26.90 -4.14
CA MET A 628 15.73 26.68 -5.14
C MET A 628 16.70 27.87 -5.30
N GLN A 629 16.24 29.11 -5.09
CA GLN A 629 17.12 30.28 -5.08
C GLN A 629 17.99 30.33 -3.82
N ALA A 630 17.42 30.05 -2.65
CA ALA A 630 18.15 29.95 -1.39
C ALA A 630 19.22 28.84 -1.44
N ALA A 631 18.89 27.68 -2.00
CA ALA A 631 19.84 26.58 -2.21
C ALA A 631 20.99 26.95 -3.16
N ARG A 632 20.71 27.70 -4.24
CA ARG A 632 21.76 28.21 -5.15
C ARG A 632 22.67 29.23 -4.48
N ASN A 633 22.10 30.20 -3.76
CA ASN A 633 22.86 31.22 -3.04
C ASN A 633 23.71 30.63 -1.89
N SER A 634 23.30 29.47 -1.36
CA SER A 634 24.05 28.72 -0.35
C SER A 634 25.26 27.96 -0.92
N GLN A 635 25.35 27.73 -2.24
CA GLN A 635 26.47 27.01 -2.89
C GLN A 635 27.61 27.93 -3.36
N THR A 636 27.37 29.23 -3.53
CA THR A 636 28.38 30.19 -4.02
C THR A 636 29.30 30.76 -2.93
N SER A 637 29.10 30.41 -1.65
CA SER A 637 29.77 31.02 -0.50
C SER A 637 30.92 30.21 0.14
N GLN A 638 31.29 29.04 -0.42
CA GLN A 638 32.34 28.18 0.15
C GLN A 638 33.50 27.88 -0.83
N LEU A 639 34.56 28.69 -0.75
CA LEU A 639 35.88 28.39 -1.32
C LEU A 639 37.00 28.68 -0.29
N PRO A 640 37.58 27.66 0.37
CA PRO A 640 38.68 27.86 1.31
C PRO A 640 40.04 27.90 0.59
N ASN A 641 40.82 28.97 0.84
CA ASN A 641 42.19 29.08 0.34
C ASN A 641 43.10 27.99 0.93
N ARG A 642 43.80 27.24 0.06
CA ARG A 642 44.81 26.25 0.46
C ARG A 642 46.20 26.88 0.62
N ALA A 643 46.68 26.97 1.85
CA ALA A 643 48.11 27.08 2.16
C ALA A 643 48.67 25.69 2.52
N ALA A 644 49.95 25.44 2.20
CA ALA A 644 50.59 24.12 2.39
C ALA A 644 51.65 24.11 3.51
N PRO A 645 51.70 23.09 4.38
CA PRO A 645 52.75 22.91 5.39
C PRO A 645 53.95 22.07 4.88
N PRO A 646 55.18 22.28 5.41
CA PRO A 646 56.39 21.55 5.00
C PRO A 646 56.69 20.26 5.80
N ASN A 647 57.62 19.46 5.29
CA ASN A 647 58.09 18.17 5.84
C ASN A 647 58.85 18.26 7.18
N SER A 648 58.74 17.24 8.04
CA SER A 648 59.83 16.82 8.94
C SER A 648 59.76 15.34 9.40
N ARG A 649 60.90 14.85 9.92
CA ARG A 649 61.42 13.46 9.93
C ARG A 649 60.97 12.53 11.08
N SER A 650 60.46 11.34 10.72
CA SER A 650 60.91 9.98 11.13
C SER A 650 61.00 9.45 12.59
N LYS A 651 60.60 8.15 12.72
CA LYS A 651 61.20 7.04 13.52
C LYS A 651 60.68 6.78 14.98
N PRO A 652 60.89 5.57 15.61
CA PRO A 652 59.82 4.54 15.68
C PRO A 652 59.66 3.76 17.03
N ARG A 653 58.87 2.65 17.02
CA ARG A 653 58.52 1.66 18.10
C ARG A 653 57.41 2.13 19.06
N GLY A 654 56.59 1.27 19.69
CA GLY A 654 56.41 -0.20 19.58
C GLY A 654 55.56 -0.80 20.72
N GLY A 655 55.05 -2.03 20.57
CA GLY A 655 54.17 -2.74 21.54
C GLY A 655 52.68 -2.73 21.12
N ARG A 656 51.90 -3.82 20.99
CA ARG A 656 51.79 -5.17 21.61
C ARG A 656 50.77 -5.22 22.76
N GLY A 657 49.49 -5.43 22.42
CA GLY A 657 48.40 -5.84 23.30
C GLY A 657 47.61 -7.00 22.67
N LYS A 658 46.96 -7.84 23.49
CA LYS A 658 46.27 -9.07 23.03
C LYS A 658 44.78 -9.09 23.41
N SER A 659 44.01 -9.73 22.53
CA SER A 659 42.72 -10.41 22.72
C SER A 659 42.09 -10.49 24.11
N GLU A 660 40.76 -10.38 24.15
CA GLU A 660 39.93 -11.17 25.05
C GLU A 660 38.71 -11.77 24.31
N LYS A 661 38.06 -12.78 24.91
CA LYS A 661 36.88 -13.48 24.38
C LYS A 661 35.72 -13.33 25.36
N GLY A 662 34.51 -13.06 24.86
CA GLY A 662 33.30 -13.08 25.68
C GLY A 662 32.05 -13.34 24.85
N GLN A 663 31.54 -14.57 24.85
CA GLN A 663 30.18 -14.88 24.42
C GLN A 663 29.33 -15.21 25.64
N THR A 664 28.16 -14.58 25.73
CA THR A 664 26.97 -15.21 26.31
C THR A 664 25.77 -14.85 25.45
N ARG A 665 24.98 -15.85 25.06
CA ARG A 665 23.67 -15.64 24.44
C ARG A 665 22.66 -15.40 25.57
N LEU A 666 21.79 -14.41 25.41
CA LEU A 666 20.58 -14.34 26.21
C LEU A 666 19.54 -15.33 25.65
N SER A 667 18.91 -16.06 26.56
CA SER A 667 17.78 -16.95 26.30
C SER A 667 16.47 -16.16 26.36
N PHE A 668 15.65 -16.28 25.32
CA PHE A 668 14.28 -15.78 25.34
C PHE A 668 13.33 -16.90 25.81
N GLY A 669 12.47 -16.55 26.76
CA GLY A 669 11.18 -17.23 26.97
C GLY A 669 10.10 -16.62 26.07
#